data_AF-A0A6I6JFI5-F1
#
_entry.id   AF-A0A6I6JFI5-F1
#
_cell.length_a   1.000
_cell.length_b   1.000
_cell.length_c   1.000
_cell.angle_alpha   90.00
_cell.angle_beta   90.00
_cell.angle_gamma   90.00
#
_symmetry.space_group_name_H-M   'P 1'
#
loop_
_entity.id
_entity.type
_entity.pdbx_description
1 polymer ?
#
loop_
_entity_poly.entity_id
_entity_poly.type
_entity_poly.pdbx_seq_one_letter_code
_entity_poly.pdbx_strand_id
1 'polypeptide(L)'
;MQHTRDTLLAEWIETVINSQQFYPYDTTGRAQQVASLLETATKKGWKDWKRYLEVQEDFEKKDTYIKRLWEFYRWAVERKTPVEPWLVAHALYQLVAASSSIDDADTAEECLEKLLDSFKDSGDLRIQSFIPRALNNMGVMYGRLKNVTKAYGCLNQVINDFKQFDDINITIAVATARLNIGIISGDIEDKAEPDHYLKLIKAYRGSDNKWLQEIVAEAMFNMGHCRLDFGEYEKAIAQWEDIYHRFKDNPSQEVQVTVAEALNNIGLAFNEMDEPDREIEAYNRVLETFEDSADANIQEQVSLARRYKRLILRDMGMEAESQQVLEDAIETARATENQQVQRITLRESLAGVIDRFSNEKENFLSKMDRRKKKIDAFLEKHSRFKHRASLVFVLRQWNSFTPIIADGTESDRGGGYFIYHNRMGIVVDPGYDFIEHFHKIGGRIHDITHIVITHAHDDHTAQLEQLLTMFHQYNKKGKKKKVFLLLNHSTLKKFSGFRLHKDCEYIDRVICLNSYDPTSEQTIHLSSQCSLTVLPAYHDDVFTEDYAVGLGFKFKFQGRRTRKIVFTGDTGLFPPKQDLDNKIEKFDKPPYEGITKVREDEPSLALHKNYPEEFGKSPDLFIPHIGSIQRYEFDPSRNPDEPMFYANHLGLLGTATMIHELDPASTIVSEFGSELKDLRMQIAEFLALGLQRMQGSENRKFIIPGDTSIVYNIETSQFLRHDDCAFHSKEEIAAKEVEGKRIGLFQPDALSFSLEPLDYTLRHYRGEQPDADPCCRLPYFKDE
;
A
#
# COMPACT_ATOMS: atom_id res chain seq x y z
N MET A 1 31.79 -59.87 -6.01
CA MET A 1 31.35 -58.74 -5.16
C MET A 1 32.03 -57.44 -5.56
N GLN A 2 33.37 -57.39 -5.64
CA GLN A 2 34.11 -56.18 -6.04
C GLN A 2 33.84 -55.77 -7.51
N HIS A 3 33.88 -56.71 -8.45
CA HIS A 3 33.51 -56.47 -9.86
C HIS A 3 32.10 -55.85 -10.03
N THR A 4 31.10 -56.33 -9.25
CA THR A 4 29.73 -55.78 -9.26
C THR A 4 29.67 -54.36 -8.69
N ARG A 5 30.52 -54.05 -7.71
CA ARG A 5 30.63 -52.72 -7.08
C ARG A 5 31.28 -51.71 -8.03
N ASP A 6 32.32 -52.14 -8.74
CA ASP A 6 33.00 -51.31 -9.75
C ASP A 6 32.10 -51.02 -10.97
N THR A 7 31.28 -51.98 -11.40
CA THR A 7 30.29 -51.77 -12.49
C THR A 7 29.18 -50.80 -12.08
N LEU A 8 28.59 -50.96 -10.89
CA LEU A 8 27.55 -50.04 -10.39
C LEU A 8 28.12 -48.64 -10.12
N LEU A 9 29.38 -48.58 -9.71
CA LEU A 9 30.12 -47.32 -9.58
C LEU A 9 30.33 -46.65 -10.94
N ALA A 10 30.72 -47.41 -11.97
CA ALA A 10 30.85 -46.88 -13.32
C ALA A 10 29.51 -46.34 -13.85
N GLU A 11 28.42 -47.10 -13.65
CA GLU A 11 27.06 -46.66 -14.00
C GLU A 11 26.67 -45.37 -13.26
N TRP A 12 26.90 -45.28 -11.95
CA TRP A 12 26.62 -44.06 -11.16
C TRP A 12 27.44 -42.86 -11.60
N ILE A 13 28.73 -43.06 -11.92
CA ILE A 13 29.59 -41.99 -12.44
C ILE A 13 29.05 -41.48 -13.77
N GLU A 14 28.71 -42.39 -14.68
CA GLU A 14 28.21 -42.07 -16.00
C GLU A 14 26.84 -41.37 -15.98
N THR A 15 25.92 -41.85 -15.14
CA THR A 15 24.53 -41.38 -15.14
C THR A 15 24.21 -40.26 -14.15
N VAL A 16 24.89 -40.18 -13.00
CA VAL A 16 24.58 -39.23 -11.92
C VAL A 16 25.66 -38.18 -11.73
N ILE A 17 26.95 -38.55 -11.81
CA ILE A 17 28.04 -37.59 -11.60
C ILE A 17 28.31 -36.75 -12.85
N ASN A 18 28.20 -37.35 -14.04
CA ASN A 18 28.46 -36.64 -15.30
C ASN A 18 27.25 -35.84 -15.78
N SER A 19 26.02 -36.23 -15.42
CA SER A 19 24.80 -35.46 -15.71
C SER A 19 24.67 -34.20 -14.84
N GLN A 20 25.35 -34.12 -13.71
CA GLN A 20 25.34 -32.99 -12.77
C GLN A 20 26.33 -31.86 -13.13
N GLN A 21 26.90 -31.87 -14.34
CA GLN A 21 27.97 -30.94 -14.70
C GLN A 21 27.48 -29.51 -15.03
N PHE A 22 26.19 -29.30 -15.35
CA PHE A 22 25.71 -27.99 -15.83
C PHE A 22 24.44 -27.46 -15.18
N TYR A 23 23.48 -28.28 -14.75
CA TYR A 23 22.25 -27.81 -14.09
C TYR A 23 21.71 -28.79 -13.03
N PRO A 24 21.08 -28.32 -11.94
CA PRO A 24 20.56 -29.19 -10.87
C PRO A 24 19.36 -30.10 -11.20
N TYR A 25 18.83 -30.11 -12.44
CA TYR A 25 17.38 -30.31 -12.63
C TYR A 25 16.89 -31.53 -13.42
N ASP A 26 17.70 -32.53 -13.76
CA ASP A 26 17.11 -33.88 -13.98
C ASP A 26 16.88 -34.56 -12.62
N THR A 27 15.80 -34.16 -11.96
CA THR A 27 15.42 -34.67 -10.63
C THR A 27 14.79 -36.06 -10.72
N THR A 28 14.13 -36.36 -11.85
CA THR A 28 13.30 -37.56 -12.00
C THR A 28 14.15 -38.78 -12.35
N GLY A 29 15.14 -38.63 -13.24
CA GLY A 29 16.12 -39.68 -13.54
C GLY A 29 17.01 -39.98 -12.33
N ARG A 30 17.44 -38.94 -11.60
CA ARG A 30 18.28 -39.07 -10.39
C ARG A 30 17.58 -39.85 -9.29
N ALA A 31 16.32 -39.54 -8.96
CA ALA A 31 15.60 -40.21 -7.89
C ALA A 31 15.39 -41.72 -8.18
N GLN A 32 15.06 -42.08 -9.42
CA GLN A 32 14.88 -43.48 -9.83
C GLN A 32 16.21 -44.27 -9.77
N GLN A 33 17.31 -43.66 -10.21
CA GLN A 33 18.64 -44.27 -10.15
C GLN A 33 19.15 -44.44 -8.72
N VAL A 34 18.97 -43.41 -7.87
CA VAL A 34 19.27 -43.47 -6.43
C VAL A 34 18.52 -44.62 -5.77
N ALA A 35 17.21 -44.76 -6.04
CA ALA A 35 16.38 -45.81 -5.46
C ALA A 35 16.83 -47.21 -5.90
N SER A 36 17.15 -47.41 -7.19
CA SER A 36 17.64 -48.68 -7.73
C SER A 36 18.98 -49.11 -7.10
N LEU A 37 19.90 -48.15 -6.96
CA LEU A 37 21.21 -48.40 -6.34
C LEU A 37 21.10 -48.60 -4.84
N LEU A 38 20.16 -47.93 -4.17
CA LEU A 38 19.90 -48.09 -2.74
C LEU A 38 19.36 -49.49 -2.44
N GLU A 39 18.45 -50.00 -3.27
CA GLU A 39 17.97 -51.38 -3.18
C GLU A 39 19.11 -52.39 -3.34
N THR A 40 19.97 -52.15 -4.33
CA THR A 40 21.13 -53.02 -4.62
C THR A 40 22.14 -53.00 -3.47
N ALA A 41 22.52 -51.82 -2.96
CA ALA A 41 23.41 -51.66 -1.82
C ALA A 41 22.84 -52.34 -0.55
N THR A 42 21.52 -52.24 -0.34
CA THR A 42 20.82 -52.90 0.77
C THR A 42 20.87 -54.42 0.65
N LYS A 43 20.55 -54.99 -0.52
CA LYS A 43 20.61 -56.43 -0.78
C LYS A 43 22.03 -57.00 -0.64
N LYS A 44 23.05 -56.23 -1.02
CA LYS A 44 24.46 -56.64 -0.97
C LYS A 44 25.16 -56.33 0.36
N GLY A 45 24.51 -55.59 1.27
CA GLY A 45 25.05 -55.27 2.59
C GLY A 45 26.13 -54.18 2.60
N TRP A 46 26.19 -53.31 1.59
CA TRP A 46 27.16 -52.21 1.50
C TRP A 46 26.72 -51.02 2.36
N LYS A 47 27.15 -51.02 3.62
CA LYS A 47 26.69 -50.03 4.63
C LYS A 47 27.07 -48.59 4.31
N ASP A 48 28.24 -48.39 3.70
CA ASP A 48 28.75 -47.09 3.25
C ASP A 48 27.93 -46.53 2.10
N TRP A 49 27.74 -47.32 1.04
CA TRP A 49 26.91 -46.95 -0.11
C TRP A 49 25.46 -46.71 0.27
N LYS A 50 24.87 -47.60 1.09
CA LYS A 50 23.49 -47.45 1.55
C LYS A 50 23.30 -46.10 2.24
N ARG A 51 24.15 -45.80 3.22
CA ARG A 51 24.05 -44.56 4.00
C ARG A 51 24.30 -43.33 3.14
N TYR A 52 25.21 -43.41 2.17
CA TYR A 52 25.45 -42.33 1.23
C TYR A 52 24.24 -42.09 0.31
N LEU A 53 23.64 -43.14 -0.25
CA LEU A 53 22.47 -43.05 -1.14
C LEU A 53 21.21 -42.56 -0.42
N GLU A 54 21.00 -42.92 0.85
CA GLU A 54 19.93 -42.36 1.71
C GLU A 54 20.04 -40.83 1.88
N VAL A 55 21.26 -40.28 1.79
CA VAL A 55 21.43 -38.81 1.76
C VAL A 55 21.00 -38.25 0.41
N GLN A 56 21.27 -38.98 -0.69
CA GLN A 56 20.96 -38.53 -2.05
C GLN A 56 19.46 -38.49 -2.37
N GLU A 57 18.59 -39.14 -1.58
CA GLU A 57 17.13 -39.03 -1.72
C GLU A 57 16.59 -37.64 -1.35
N ASP A 58 17.30 -36.90 -0.49
CA ASP A 58 16.82 -35.64 0.08
C ASP A 58 17.27 -34.40 -0.73
N PHE A 59 17.89 -34.57 -1.90
CA PHE A 59 18.57 -33.50 -2.65
C PHE A 59 17.67 -32.30 -3.01
N GLU A 60 16.35 -32.51 -3.13
CA GLU A 60 15.37 -31.44 -3.40
C GLU A 60 15.15 -30.51 -2.20
N LYS A 61 15.46 -30.97 -0.98
CA LYS A 61 15.29 -30.21 0.28
C LYS A 61 16.64 -29.71 0.77
N LYS A 62 17.16 -28.65 0.14
CA LYS A 62 18.54 -28.12 0.33
C LYS A 62 19.03 -28.09 1.79
N ASP A 63 18.28 -27.52 2.73
CA ASP A 63 18.69 -27.45 4.15
C ASP A 63 18.81 -28.83 4.81
N THR A 64 17.87 -29.73 4.49
CA THR A 64 17.87 -31.11 5.01
C THR A 64 18.99 -31.91 4.35
N TYR A 65 19.23 -31.69 3.06
CA TYR A 65 20.28 -32.32 2.29
C TYR A 65 21.68 -31.98 2.82
N ILE A 66 21.95 -30.68 3.04
CA ILE A 66 23.22 -30.19 3.63
C ILE A 66 23.45 -30.84 5.00
N LYS A 67 22.42 -30.86 5.86
CA LYS A 67 22.51 -31.49 7.19
C LYS A 67 22.85 -32.99 7.09
N ARG A 68 22.16 -33.72 6.21
CA ARG A 68 22.39 -35.17 6.02
C ARG A 68 23.77 -35.47 5.41
N LEU A 69 24.26 -34.64 4.50
CA LEU A 69 25.62 -34.74 3.97
C LEU A 69 26.66 -34.56 5.07
N TRP A 70 26.48 -33.59 5.97
CA TRP A 70 27.32 -33.42 7.15
C TRP A 70 27.27 -34.64 8.08
N GLU A 71 26.08 -35.19 8.35
CA GLU A 71 25.93 -36.40 9.17
C GLU A 71 26.66 -37.61 8.55
N PHE A 72 26.61 -37.75 7.23
CA PHE A 72 27.37 -38.78 6.50
C PHE A 72 28.88 -38.52 6.59
N TYR A 73 29.34 -37.30 6.33
CA TYR A 73 30.76 -36.95 6.39
C TYR A 73 31.36 -37.23 7.78
N ARG A 74 30.67 -36.78 8.85
CA ARG A 74 31.08 -37.07 10.25
C ARG A 74 31.11 -38.55 10.54
N TRP A 75 30.13 -39.31 10.05
CA TRP A 75 30.11 -40.76 10.21
C TRP A 75 31.26 -41.47 9.47
N ALA A 76 31.61 -41.01 8.28
CA ALA A 76 32.67 -41.60 7.46
C ALA A 76 34.06 -41.27 8.02
N VAL A 77 34.34 -39.99 8.28
CA VAL A 77 35.69 -39.50 8.59
C VAL A 77 35.96 -39.41 10.10
N GLU A 78 35.06 -38.81 10.88
CA GLU A 78 35.32 -38.56 12.30
C GLU A 78 35.22 -39.83 13.16
N ARG A 79 34.46 -40.84 12.70
CA ARG A 79 34.32 -42.13 13.41
C ARG A 79 35.32 -43.21 12.96
N LYS A 80 36.28 -42.85 12.08
CA LYS A 80 37.30 -43.77 11.50
C LYS A 80 36.68 -45.03 10.86
N THR A 81 35.58 -44.87 10.13
CA THR A 81 34.90 -45.98 9.44
C THR A 81 35.61 -46.25 8.10
N PRO A 82 35.86 -47.50 7.69
CA PRO A 82 36.37 -47.78 6.35
C PRO A 82 35.29 -47.44 5.30
N VAL A 83 35.49 -46.32 4.61
CA VAL A 83 34.62 -45.82 3.52
C VAL A 83 35.50 -45.53 2.31
N GLU A 84 34.97 -45.75 1.10
CA GLU A 84 35.69 -45.41 -0.12
C GLU A 84 36.03 -43.92 -0.19
N PRO A 85 37.29 -43.53 -0.44
CA PRO A 85 37.74 -42.14 -0.52
C PRO A 85 36.88 -41.24 -1.41
N TRP A 86 36.43 -41.76 -2.56
CA TRP A 86 35.64 -40.98 -3.51
C TRP A 86 34.25 -40.61 -2.99
N LEU A 87 33.63 -41.44 -2.13
CA LEU A 87 32.32 -41.12 -1.52
C LEU A 87 32.44 -39.92 -0.59
N VAL A 88 33.53 -39.87 0.18
CA VAL A 88 33.83 -38.75 1.08
C VAL A 88 34.12 -37.48 0.26
N ALA A 89 34.96 -37.59 -0.77
CA ALA A 89 35.27 -36.47 -1.65
C ALA A 89 34.03 -35.93 -2.38
N HIS A 90 33.17 -36.82 -2.88
CA HIS A 90 31.94 -36.42 -3.54
C HIS A 90 30.93 -35.80 -2.57
N ALA A 91 30.81 -36.31 -1.33
CA ALA A 91 29.98 -35.69 -0.30
C ALA A 91 30.43 -34.26 0.03
N LEU A 92 31.73 -34.02 0.16
CA LEU A 92 32.29 -32.67 0.35
C LEU A 92 32.01 -31.76 -0.85
N TYR A 93 32.18 -32.26 -2.07
CA TYR A 93 31.80 -31.51 -3.28
C TYR A 93 30.30 -31.15 -3.30
N GLN A 94 29.42 -32.08 -2.96
CA GLN A 94 27.96 -31.82 -2.90
C GLN A 94 27.61 -30.80 -1.81
N LEU A 95 28.34 -30.79 -0.69
CA LEU A 95 28.23 -29.74 0.33
C LEU A 95 28.62 -28.37 -0.26
N VAL A 96 29.76 -28.27 -0.95
CA VAL A 96 30.16 -27.03 -1.63
C VAL A 96 29.08 -26.58 -2.61
N ALA A 97 28.57 -27.48 -3.46
CA ALA A 97 27.54 -27.16 -4.44
C ALA A 97 26.23 -26.69 -3.80
N ALA A 98 25.74 -27.41 -2.79
CA ALA A 98 24.49 -27.09 -2.10
C ALA A 98 24.58 -25.76 -1.35
N SER A 99 25.65 -25.55 -0.57
CA SER A 99 25.91 -24.30 0.15
C SER A 99 26.12 -23.12 -0.80
N SER A 100 26.84 -23.31 -1.91
CA SER A 100 26.99 -22.30 -2.94
C SER A 100 25.64 -21.85 -3.53
N SER A 101 24.69 -22.78 -3.69
CA SER A 101 23.36 -22.48 -4.27
C SER A 101 22.41 -21.72 -3.34
N ILE A 102 22.76 -21.60 -2.06
CA ILE A 102 22.05 -20.78 -1.06
C ILE A 102 22.92 -19.61 -0.58
N ASP A 103 24.04 -19.36 -1.29
CA ASP A 103 25.03 -18.33 -1.02
C ASP A 103 25.62 -18.37 0.40
N ASP A 104 25.70 -19.56 1.01
CA ASP A 104 26.38 -19.81 2.29
C ASP A 104 27.89 -20.02 2.06
N ALA A 105 28.61 -18.89 1.99
CA ALA A 105 30.03 -18.86 1.69
C ALA A 105 30.89 -19.55 2.76
N ASP A 106 30.55 -19.41 4.05
CA ASP A 106 31.35 -19.95 5.16
C ASP A 106 31.37 -21.49 5.10
N THR A 107 30.20 -22.11 4.93
CA THR A 107 30.12 -23.58 4.81
C THR A 107 30.77 -24.07 3.52
N ALA A 108 30.60 -23.35 2.41
CA ALA A 108 31.19 -23.72 1.13
C ALA A 108 32.74 -23.68 1.19
N GLU A 109 33.32 -22.63 1.77
CA GLU A 109 34.77 -22.51 1.97
C GLU A 109 35.30 -23.62 2.88
N GLU A 110 34.65 -23.87 4.03
CA GLU A 110 35.04 -24.95 4.94
C GLU A 110 35.04 -26.31 4.22
N CYS A 111 34.03 -26.60 3.41
CA CYS A 111 33.93 -27.88 2.72
C CYS A 111 34.98 -28.02 1.60
N LEU A 112 35.29 -26.92 0.90
CA LEU A 112 36.35 -26.92 -0.11
C LEU A 112 37.72 -27.13 0.53
N GLU A 113 38.02 -26.47 1.65
CA GLU A 113 39.27 -26.67 2.40
C GLU A 113 39.45 -28.14 2.78
N LYS A 114 38.41 -28.77 3.35
CA LYS A 114 38.44 -30.20 3.69
C LYS A 114 38.64 -31.10 2.46
N LEU A 115 38.02 -30.75 1.33
CA LEU A 115 38.17 -31.49 0.08
C LEU A 115 39.62 -31.42 -0.42
N LEU A 116 40.22 -30.22 -0.42
CA LEU A 116 41.60 -30.01 -0.83
C LEU A 116 42.60 -30.71 0.12
N ASP A 117 42.45 -30.52 1.42
CA ASP A 117 43.35 -31.09 2.44
C ASP A 117 43.40 -32.61 2.37
N SER A 118 42.26 -33.25 2.11
CA SER A 118 42.15 -34.70 2.12
C SER A 118 42.50 -35.34 0.77
N PHE A 119 42.33 -34.62 -0.34
CA PHE A 119 42.28 -35.24 -1.67
C PHE A 119 43.07 -34.56 -2.79
N LYS A 120 43.73 -33.41 -2.56
CA LYS A 120 44.49 -32.69 -3.60
C LYS A 120 45.55 -33.55 -4.31
N ASP A 121 46.20 -34.48 -3.60
CA ASP A 121 47.28 -35.33 -4.13
C ASP A 121 46.78 -36.73 -4.53
N SER A 122 45.45 -36.92 -4.64
CA SER A 122 44.86 -38.21 -5.02
C SER A 122 45.21 -38.59 -6.47
N GLY A 123 45.65 -39.82 -6.70
CA GLY A 123 45.83 -40.37 -8.06
C GLY A 123 44.52 -40.76 -8.75
N ASP A 124 43.38 -40.66 -8.07
CA ASP A 124 42.07 -40.99 -8.62
C ASP A 124 41.48 -39.79 -9.37
N LEU A 125 41.44 -39.87 -10.71
CA LEU A 125 40.92 -38.81 -11.58
C LEU A 125 39.48 -38.40 -11.28
N ARG A 126 38.67 -39.31 -10.72
CA ARG A 126 37.29 -39.00 -10.32
C ARG A 126 37.28 -37.99 -9.17
N ILE A 127 38.10 -38.26 -8.16
CA ILE A 127 38.30 -37.39 -7.01
C ILE A 127 38.90 -36.05 -7.46
N GLN A 128 39.90 -36.10 -8.34
CA GLN A 128 40.51 -34.90 -8.91
C GLN A 128 39.51 -34.04 -9.69
N SER A 129 38.50 -34.64 -10.34
CA SER A 129 37.47 -33.89 -11.06
C SER A 129 36.51 -33.11 -10.16
N PHE A 130 36.40 -33.45 -8.87
CA PHE A 130 35.50 -32.74 -7.94
C PHE A 130 36.03 -31.38 -7.52
N ILE A 131 37.35 -31.24 -7.41
CA ILE A 131 38.00 -29.99 -7.02
C ILE A 131 37.69 -28.83 -7.99
N PRO A 132 37.92 -28.96 -9.31
CA PRO A 132 37.63 -27.88 -10.25
C PRO A 132 36.12 -27.59 -10.37
N ARG A 133 35.25 -28.59 -10.19
CA ARG A 133 33.79 -28.37 -10.13
C ARG A 133 33.37 -27.59 -8.88
N ALA A 134 33.95 -27.92 -7.72
CA ALA A 134 33.72 -27.20 -6.47
C ALA A 134 34.16 -25.74 -6.59
N LEU A 135 35.35 -25.49 -7.14
CA LEU A 135 35.87 -24.16 -7.41
C LEU A 135 34.99 -23.37 -8.40
N ASN A 136 34.45 -24.02 -9.43
CA ASN A 136 33.46 -23.38 -10.33
C ASN A 136 32.21 -22.92 -9.58
N ASN A 137 31.64 -23.78 -8.72
CA ASN A 137 30.47 -23.43 -7.91
C ASN A 137 30.76 -22.25 -6.98
N MET A 138 31.94 -22.22 -6.34
CA MET A 138 32.35 -21.07 -5.54
C MET A 138 32.51 -19.80 -6.38
N GLY A 139 33.08 -19.93 -7.59
CA GLY A 139 33.22 -18.83 -8.54
C GLY A 139 31.88 -18.18 -8.86
N VAL A 140 30.87 -18.99 -9.19
CA VAL A 140 29.52 -18.52 -9.49
C VAL A 140 28.85 -17.90 -8.25
N MET A 141 28.96 -18.52 -7.08
CA MET A 141 28.45 -17.96 -5.82
C MET A 141 29.07 -16.59 -5.54
N TYR A 142 30.38 -16.47 -5.68
CA TYR A 142 31.06 -15.18 -5.48
C TYR A 142 30.69 -14.14 -6.53
N GLY A 143 30.40 -14.55 -7.77
CA GLY A 143 29.80 -13.70 -8.79
C GLY A 143 28.45 -13.13 -8.33
N ARG A 144 27.53 -13.98 -7.84
CA ARG A 144 26.23 -13.55 -7.30
C ARG A 144 26.36 -12.63 -6.08
N LEU A 145 27.32 -12.91 -5.20
CA LEU A 145 27.67 -12.07 -4.06
C LEU A 145 28.42 -10.78 -4.45
N LYS A 146 28.64 -10.53 -5.74
CA LYS A 146 29.40 -9.39 -6.29
C LYS A 146 30.83 -9.28 -5.75
N ASN A 147 31.41 -10.39 -5.29
CA ASN A 147 32.82 -10.46 -4.88
C ASN A 147 33.67 -10.98 -6.04
N VAL A 148 33.88 -10.10 -7.02
CA VAL A 148 34.59 -10.39 -8.27
C VAL A 148 35.99 -10.96 -8.02
N THR A 149 36.72 -10.41 -7.04
CA THR A 149 38.09 -10.85 -6.72
C THR A 149 38.12 -12.32 -6.31
N LYS A 150 37.23 -12.74 -5.40
CA LYS A 150 37.16 -14.15 -4.99
C LYS A 150 36.62 -15.04 -6.12
N ALA A 151 35.66 -14.56 -6.90
CA ALA A 151 35.11 -15.29 -8.04
C ALA A 151 36.21 -15.62 -9.06
N TYR A 152 36.95 -14.62 -9.52
CA TYR A 152 38.09 -14.82 -10.42
C TYR A 152 39.21 -15.62 -9.80
N GLY A 153 39.46 -15.48 -8.49
CA GLY A 153 40.43 -16.32 -7.78
C GLY A 153 40.13 -17.81 -7.95
N CYS A 154 38.89 -18.21 -7.68
CA CYS A 154 38.45 -19.61 -7.81
C CYS A 154 38.52 -20.11 -9.25
N LEU A 155 37.97 -19.34 -10.20
CA LEU A 155 37.87 -19.77 -11.60
C LEU A 155 39.24 -19.80 -12.30
N ASN A 156 40.13 -18.85 -12.01
CA ASN A 156 41.50 -18.88 -12.53
C ASN A 156 42.32 -20.02 -11.93
N GLN A 157 42.06 -20.40 -10.67
CA GLN A 157 42.69 -21.57 -10.07
C GLN A 157 42.32 -22.85 -10.85
N VAL A 158 41.04 -23.03 -11.21
CA VAL A 158 40.61 -24.14 -12.08
C VAL A 158 41.43 -24.16 -13.38
N ILE A 159 41.51 -23.01 -14.05
CA ILE A 159 42.21 -22.91 -15.34
C ILE A 159 43.71 -23.20 -15.19
N ASN A 160 44.36 -22.66 -14.16
CA ASN A 160 45.81 -22.76 -14.04
C ASN A 160 46.26 -24.15 -13.62
N ASP A 161 45.56 -24.75 -12.66
CA ASP A 161 45.97 -26.01 -12.05
C ASP A 161 45.53 -27.22 -12.89
N PHE A 162 44.40 -27.11 -13.60
CA PHE A 162 43.77 -28.26 -14.25
C PHE A 162 43.81 -28.27 -15.78
N LYS A 163 44.25 -27.19 -16.47
CA LYS A 163 44.24 -27.12 -17.95
C LYS A 163 45.08 -28.16 -18.69
N GLN A 164 46.03 -28.82 -18.02
CA GLN A 164 46.92 -29.83 -18.64
C GLN A 164 46.48 -31.27 -18.34
N PHE A 165 45.39 -31.47 -17.62
CA PHE A 165 44.89 -32.81 -17.31
C PHE A 165 44.24 -33.45 -18.54
N ASP A 166 44.65 -34.69 -18.83
CA ASP A 166 44.07 -35.52 -19.89
C ASP A 166 42.90 -36.33 -19.33
N ASP A 167 41.84 -35.63 -18.92
CA ASP A 167 40.56 -36.20 -18.48
C ASP A 167 39.40 -35.32 -18.96
N ILE A 168 38.37 -35.95 -19.53
CA ILE A 168 37.25 -35.23 -20.15
C ILE A 168 36.44 -34.43 -19.12
N ASN A 169 36.25 -34.95 -17.90
CA ASN A 169 35.46 -34.27 -16.87
C ASN A 169 36.20 -33.04 -16.31
N ILE A 170 37.52 -33.14 -16.19
CA ILE A 170 38.37 -32.02 -15.82
C ILE A 170 38.41 -30.98 -16.95
N THR A 171 38.52 -31.43 -18.19
CA THR A 171 38.47 -30.56 -19.39
C THR A 171 37.18 -29.76 -19.46
N ILE A 172 36.05 -30.42 -19.21
CA ILE A 172 34.73 -29.78 -19.11
C ILE A 172 34.73 -28.73 -18.01
N ALA A 173 35.18 -29.05 -16.79
CA ALA A 173 35.24 -28.08 -15.69
C ALA A 173 36.14 -26.86 -16.02
N VAL A 174 37.24 -27.09 -16.75
CA VAL A 174 38.15 -26.05 -17.24
C VAL A 174 37.51 -25.17 -18.32
N ALA A 175 36.63 -25.73 -19.15
CA ALA A 175 35.82 -24.98 -20.11
C ALA A 175 34.75 -24.15 -19.38
N THR A 176 34.00 -24.75 -18.45
CA THR A 176 33.02 -24.06 -17.60
C THR A 176 33.64 -22.89 -16.83
N ALA A 177 34.87 -23.05 -16.32
CA ALA A 177 35.57 -21.97 -15.63
C ALA A 177 35.76 -20.74 -16.53
N ARG A 178 36.15 -20.95 -17.79
CA ARG A 178 36.31 -19.85 -18.76
C ARG A 178 34.97 -19.21 -19.12
N LEU A 179 33.94 -20.02 -19.31
CA LEU A 179 32.58 -19.54 -19.56
C LEU A 179 32.12 -18.62 -18.42
N ASN A 180 32.24 -19.10 -17.17
CA ASN A 180 31.85 -18.35 -15.97
C ASN A 180 32.66 -17.07 -15.78
N ILE A 181 33.97 -17.06 -16.09
CA ILE A 181 34.74 -15.82 -16.07
C ILE A 181 34.16 -14.83 -17.07
N GLY A 182 33.86 -15.28 -18.30
CA GLY A 182 33.24 -14.42 -19.31
C GLY A 182 31.91 -13.83 -18.84
N ILE A 183 31.04 -14.64 -18.25
CA ILE A 183 29.71 -14.21 -17.76
C ILE A 183 29.88 -13.16 -16.66
N ILE A 184 30.70 -13.47 -15.64
CA ILE A 184 30.95 -12.56 -14.51
C ILE A 184 31.61 -11.26 -14.98
N SER A 185 32.45 -11.33 -16.01
CA SER A 185 33.06 -10.13 -16.58
C SER A 185 32.02 -9.22 -17.22
N GLY A 186 31.04 -9.79 -17.93
CA GLY A 186 29.95 -9.03 -18.58
C GLY A 186 29.03 -8.30 -17.59
N ASP A 187 28.84 -8.85 -16.39
CA ASP A 187 28.00 -8.27 -15.33
C ASP A 187 28.62 -7.06 -14.61
N ILE A 188 29.92 -6.82 -14.80
CA ILE A 188 30.63 -5.66 -14.24
C ILE A 188 30.52 -4.54 -15.28
N GLU A 189 30.10 -3.34 -14.87
CA GLU A 189 29.92 -2.16 -15.74
C GLU A 189 31.18 -1.73 -16.53
N ASP A 190 32.30 -2.44 -16.37
CA ASP A 190 33.52 -2.32 -17.15
C ASP A 190 33.57 -3.43 -18.22
N LYS A 191 32.85 -3.17 -19.32
CA LYS A 191 32.88 -3.84 -20.63
C LYS A 191 33.96 -4.94 -20.76
N ALA A 192 33.58 -6.18 -20.51
CA ALA A 192 34.47 -7.34 -20.59
C ALA A 192 35.04 -7.56 -21.99
N GLU A 193 36.36 -7.72 -22.10
CA GLU A 193 36.95 -8.28 -23.32
C GLU A 193 36.54 -9.75 -23.48
N PRO A 194 36.14 -10.21 -24.69
CA PRO A 194 35.67 -11.58 -24.94
C PRO A 194 36.78 -12.64 -24.92
N ASP A 195 37.95 -12.35 -24.36
CA ASP A 195 39.15 -13.18 -24.44
C ASP A 195 38.95 -14.58 -23.84
N HIS A 196 38.20 -14.70 -22.72
CA HIS A 196 37.90 -16.00 -22.12
C HIS A 196 36.94 -16.85 -22.98
N TYR A 197 35.91 -16.24 -23.58
CA TYR A 197 35.04 -16.92 -24.54
C TYR A 197 35.82 -17.34 -25.79
N LEU A 198 36.64 -16.45 -26.36
CA LEU A 198 37.48 -16.73 -27.52
C LEU A 198 38.45 -17.90 -27.27
N LYS A 199 39.12 -17.91 -26.10
CA LYS A 199 40.02 -19.01 -25.71
C LYS A 199 39.28 -20.33 -25.55
N LEU A 200 38.09 -20.32 -24.96
CA LEU A 200 37.23 -21.49 -24.81
C LEU A 200 36.80 -22.02 -26.17
N ILE A 201 36.22 -21.17 -27.01
CA ILE A 201 35.71 -21.55 -28.34
C ILE A 201 36.87 -22.09 -29.19
N LYS A 202 38.01 -21.39 -29.24
CA LYS A 202 39.18 -21.85 -30.02
C LYS A 202 39.69 -23.22 -29.58
N ALA A 203 39.66 -23.52 -28.28
CA ALA A 203 40.13 -24.79 -27.75
C ALA A 203 39.17 -25.95 -28.05
N TYR A 204 37.86 -25.71 -27.98
CA TYR A 204 36.87 -26.80 -27.93
C TYR A 204 35.86 -26.82 -29.07
N ARG A 205 35.93 -25.88 -30.02
CA ARG A 205 35.01 -25.84 -31.17
C ARG A 205 34.91 -27.21 -31.83
N GLY A 206 36.01 -27.85 -32.22
CA GLY A 206 35.99 -29.15 -32.92
C GLY A 206 35.62 -30.39 -32.09
N SER A 207 35.10 -30.25 -30.87
CA SER A 207 34.78 -31.40 -30.01
C SER A 207 33.48 -32.11 -30.40
N ASP A 208 33.49 -33.45 -30.38
CA ASP A 208 32.30 -34.31 -30.53
C ASP A 208 31.64 -34.63 -29.18
N ASN A 209 32.22 -34.17 -28.06
CA ASN A 209 31.64 -34.38 -26.75
C ASN A 209 30.43 -33.45 -26.55
N LYS A 210 29.27 -34.04 -26.27
CA LYS A 210 27.98 -33.34 -26.09
C LYS A 210 28.08 -32.14 -25.13
N TRP A 211 28.67 -32.32 -23.95
CA TRP A 211 28.78 -31.26 -22.94
C TRP A 211 29.69 -30.12 -23.40
N LEU A 212 30.80 -30.43 -24.05
CA LEU A 212 31.67 -29.40 -24.62
C LEU A 212 30.97 -28.63 -25.76
N GLN A 213 30.08 -29.29 -26.53
CA GLN A 213 29.29 -28.61 -27.57
C GLN A 213 28.29 -27.62 -26.96
N GLU A 214 27.61 -27.99 -25.87
CA GLU A 214 26.71 -27.09 -25.11
C GLU A 214 27.46 -25.87 -24.58
N ILE A 215 28.59 -26.08 -23.89
CA ILE A 215 29.43 -24.98 -23.38
C ILE A 215 29.92 -24.07 -24.51
N VAL A 216 30.32 -24.64 -25.65
CA VAL A 216 30.78 -23.85 -26.80
C VAL A 216 29.64 -23.05 -27.39
N ALA A 217 28.44 -23.61 -27.53
CA ALA A 217 27.26 -22.89 -28.02
C ALA A 217 26.92 -21.73 -27.09
N GLU A 218 26.88 -21.95 -25.78
CA GLU A 218 26.61 -20.91 -24.78
C GLU A 218 27.70 -19.82 -24.77
N ALA A 219 28.98 -20.20 -24.88
CA ALA A 219 30.08 -19.24 -24.98
C ALA A 219 30.00 -18.38 -26.26
N MET A 220 29.63 -18.98 -27.39
CA MET A 220 29.40 -18.26 -28.64
C MET A 220 28.22 -17.29 -28.51
N PHE A 221 27.14 -17.73 -27.88
CA PHE A 221 25.93 -16.95 -27.67
C PHE A 221 26.20 -15.71 -26.81
N ASN A 222 26.82 -15.91 -25.64
CA ASN A 222 27.19 -14.83 -24.73
C ASN A 222 28.23 -13.88 -25.32
N MET A 223 29.16 -14.39 -26.13
CA MET A 223 30.09 -13.52 -26.87
C MET A 223 29.38 -12.64 -27.90
N GLY A 224 28.29 -13.13 -28.52
CA GLY A 224 27.41 -12.33 -29.36
C GLY A 224 26.78 -11.18 -28.57
N HIS A 225 26.26 -11.44 -27.37
CA HIS A 225 25.73 -10.40 -26.47
C HIS A 225 26.77 -9.36 -26.09
N CYS A 226 27.98 -9.77 -25.68
CA CYS A 226 29.04 -8.82 -25.39
C CYS A 226 29.30 -7.89 -26.58
N ARG A 227 29.40 -8.43 -27.80
CA ARG A 227 29.59 -7.63 -29.02
C ARG A 227 28.44 -6.66 -29.28
N LEU A 228 27.20 -7.08 -29.04
CA LEU A 228 26.04 -6.21 -29.12
C LEU A 228 26.17 -5.02 -28.14
N ASP A 229 26.57 -5.27 -26.90
CA ASP A 229 26.78 -4.23 -25.87
C ASP A 229 27.93 -3.26 -26.23
N PHE A 230 28.87 -3.69 -27.07
CA PHE A 230 29.91 -2.84 -27.67
C PHE A 230 29.44 -2.08 -28.91
N GLY A 231 28.20 -2.27 -29.37
CA GLY A 231 27.68 -1.71 -30.62
C GLY A 231 28.28 -2.36 -31.87
N GLU A 232 28.89 -3.54 -31.73
CA GLU A 232 29.47 -4.31 -32.84
C GLU A 232 28.42 -5.25 -33.47
N TYR A 233 27.30 -4.70 -33.94
CA TYR A 233 26.11 -5.46 -34.38
C TYR A 233 26.43 -6.55 -35.42
N GLU A 234 27.16 -6.24 -36.49
CA GLU A 234 27.48 -7.23 -37.53
C GLU A 234 28.38 -8.35 -37.02
N LYS A 235 29.26 -8.06 -36.07
CA LYS A 235 30.09 -9.09 -35.45
C LYS A 235 29.26 -9.94 -34.49
N ALA A 236 28.29 -9.36 -33.76
CA ALA A 236 27.35 -10.12 -32.92
C ALA A 236 26.49 -11.07 -33.77
N ILE A 237 25.87 -10.55 -34.83
CA ILE A 237 25.10 -11.31 -35.81
C ILE A 237 25.94 -12.44 -36.41
N ALA A 238 27.18 -12.16 -36.83
CA ALA A 238 28.07 -13.20 -37.37
C ALA A 238 28.38 -14.32 -36.36
N GLN A 239 28.43 -14.03 -35.05
CA GLN A 239 28.60 -15.08 -34.03
C GLN A 239 27.34 -15.93 -33.89
N TRP A 240 26.16 -15.30 -33.82
CA TRP A 240 24.89 -16.02 -33.71
C TRP A 240 24.56 -16.83 -34.98
N GLU A 241 24.93 -16.34 -36.16
CA GLU A 241 24.83 -17.11 -37.42
C GLU A 241 25.74 -18.34 -37.41
N ASP A 242 26.95 -18.22 -36.85
CA ASP A 242 27.86 -19.35 -36.69
C ASP A 242 27.28 -20.42 -35.75
N ILE A 243 26.55 -20.03 -34.69
CA ILE A 243 25.80 -20.96 -33.84
C ILE A 243 24.77 -21.72 -34.67
N TYR A 244 23.93 -20.99 -35.42
CA TYR A 244 22.89 -21.61 -36.24
C TYR A 244 23.49 -22.60 -37.25
N HIS A 245 24.48 -22.19 -38.05
CA HIS A 245 25.07 -23.05 -39.07
C HIS A 245 25.71 -24.31 -38.50
N ARG A 246 26.28 -24.20 -37.30
CA ARG A 246 27.01 -25.29 -36.64
C ARG A 246 26.10 -26.27 -35.93
N PHE A 247 25.04 -25.77 -35.33
CA PHE A 247 24.27 -26.50 -34.33
C PHE A 247 22.79 -26.72 -34.71
N LYS A 248 22.31 -26.23 -35.86
CA LYS A 248 20.93 -26.44 -36.32
C LYS A 248 20.46 -27.90 -36.33
N ASP A 249 21.36 -28.85 -36.57
CA ASP A 249 21.05 -30.29 -36.61
C ASP A 249 21.53 -31.03 -35.34
N ASN A 250 21.89 -30.31 -34.27
CA ASN A 250 22.39 -30.92 -33.03
C ASN A 250 21.26 -31.65 -32.28
N PRO A 251 21.45 -32.89 -31.82
CA PRO A 251 20.40 -33.65 -31.13
C PRO A 251 20.13 -33.15 -29.70
N SER A 252 20.96 -32.28 -29.12
CA SER A 252 20.74 -31.73 -27.78
C SER A 252 19.66 -30.63 -27.80
N GLN A 253 18.60 -30.83 -27.02
CA GLN A 253 17.53 -29.84 -26.85
C GLN A 253 18.05 -28.51 -26.31
N GLU A 254 18.99 -28.54 -25.37
CA GLU A 254 19.60 -27.32 -24.81
C GLU A 254 20.32 -26.50 -25.90
N VAL A 255 21.08 -27.19 -26.77
CA VAL A 255 21.74 -26.54 -27.91
C VAL A 255 20.70 -25.97 -28.89
N GLN A 256 19.60 -26.70 -29.14
CA GLN A 256 18.53 -26.21 -30.01
C GLN A 256 17.81 -24.98 -29.45
N VAL A 257 17.65 -24.88 -28.11
CA VAL A 257 17.18 -23.65 -27.46
C VAL A 257 18.15 -22.50 -27.73
N THR A 258 19.46 -22.70 -27.56
CA THR A 258 20.47 -21.67 -27.88
C THR A 258 20.43 -21.25 -29.34
N VAL A 259 20.16 -22.17 -30.27
CA VAL A 259 20.01 -21.85 -31.70
C VAL A 259 18.77 -20.97 -31.94
N ALA A 260 17.63 -21.30 -31.33
CA ALA A 260 16.41 -20.49 -31.44
C ALA A 260 16.59 -19.09 -30.84
N GLU A 261 17.24 -18.98 -29.68
CA GLU A 261 17.58 -17.71 -29.03
C GLU A 261 18.53 -16.86 -29.89
N ALA A 262 19.56 -17.48 -30.48
CA ALA A 262 20.51 -16.81 -31.35
C ALA A 262 19.81 -16.18 -32.57
N LEU A 263 18.87 -16.90 -33.20
CA LEU A 263 18.07 -16.38 -34.32
C LEU A 263 17.16 -15.22 -33.90
N ASN A 264 16.50 -15.31 -32.74
CA ASN A 264 15.71 -14.20 -32.20
C ASN A 264 16.58 -12.95 -31.96
N ASN A 265 17.78 -13.12 -31.42
CA ASN A 265 18.72 -12.03 -31.18
C ASN A 265 19.30 -11.44 -32.47
N ILE A 266 19.46 -12.23 -33.52
CA ILE A 266 19.79 -11.71 -34.86
C ILE A 266 18.70 -10.76 -35.33
N GLY A 267 17.42 -11.14 -35.19
CA GLY A 267 16.29 -10.26 -35.51
C GLY A 267 16.32 -8.95 -34.71
N LEU A 268 16.55 -9.04 -33.40
CA LEU A 268 16.66 -7.85 -32.53
C LEU A 268 17.87 -6.96 -32.91
N ALA A 269 19.00 -7.54 -33.31
CA ALA A 269 20.14 -6.77 -33.77
C ALA A 269 19.83 -6.04 -35.10
N PHE A 270 19.08 -6.67 -36.01
CA PHE A 270 18.62 -5.98 -37.22
C PHE A 270 17.60 -4.88 -36.93
N ASN A 271 16.76 -5.04 -35.92
CA ASN A 271 15.87 -3.98 -35.44
C ASN A 271 16.66 -2.73 -35.00
N GLU A 272 17.70 -2.92 -34.18
CA GLU A 272 18.59 -1.84 -33.73
C GLU A 272 19.37 -1.18 -34.87
N MET A 273 19.58 -1.91 -35.98
CA MET A 273 20.22 -1.41 -37.20
C MET A 273 19.23 -0.77 -38.20
N ASP A 274 17.92 -0.76 -37.90
CA ASP A 274 16.85 -0.30 -38.81
C ASP A 274 16.84 -1.08 -40.14
N GLU A 275 17.05 -2.40 -40.08
CA GLU A 275 17.03 -3.32 -41.22
C GLU A 275 15.80 -4.27 -41.17
N PRO A 276 14.57 -3.76 -41.41
CA PRO A 276 13.32 -4.48 -41.15
C PRO A 276 13.14 -5.77 -41.94
N ASP A 277 13.58 -5.80 -43.21
CA ASP A 277 13.44 -6.99 -44.05
C ASP A 277 14.27 -8.18 -43.50
N ARG A 278 15.47 -7.89 -43.00
CA ARG A 278 16.37 -8.90 -42.43
C ARG A 278 15.95 -9.30 -41.01
N GLU A 279 15.38 -8.37 -40.26
CA GLU A 279 14.72 -8.66 -38.98
C GLU A 279 13.60 -9.70 -39.16
N ILE A 280 12.70 -9.46 -40.12
CA ILE A 280 11.60 -10.38 -40.43
C ILE A 280 12.15 -11.74 -40.91
N GLU A 281 13.18 -11.74 -41.76
CA GLU A 281 13.82 -12.97 -42.23
C GLU A 281 14.39 -13.80 -41.06
N ALA A 282 15.03 -13.16 -40.08
CA ALA A 282 15.57 -13.84 -38.90
C ALA A 282 14.46 -14.51 -38.07
N TYR A 283 13.33 -13.81 -37.85
CA TYR A 283 12.19 -14.40 -37.14
C TYR A 283 11.52 -15.51 -37.94
N ASN A 284 11.40 -15.38 -39.27
CA ASN A 284 10.89 -16.47 -40.12
C ASN A 284 11.74 -17.74 -39.99
N ARG A 285 13.06 -17.62 -39.89
CA ARG A 285 13.94 -18.78 -39.67
C ARG A 285 13.67 -19.50 -38.36
N VAL A 286 13.30 -18.77 -37.29
CA VAL A 286 12.86 -19.39 -36.03
C VAL A 286 11.59 -20.19 -36.26
N LEU A 287 10.59 -19.59 -36.91
CA LEU A 287 9.30 -20.24 -37.18
C LEU A 287 9.49 -21.49 -38.05
N GLU A 288 10.18 -21.36 -39.18
CA GLU A 288 10.43 -22.48 -40.12
C GLU A 288 11.20 -23.65 -39.49
N THR A 289 12.12 -23.36 -38.56
CA THR A 289 12.97 -24.39 -37.96
C THR A 289 12.30 -25.06 -36.76
N PHE A 290 11.51 -24.32 -35.98
CA PHE A 290 11.12 -24.73 -34.63
C PHE A 290 9.61 -24.76 -34.35
N GLU A 291 8.75 -24.37 -35.29
CA GLU A 291 7.30 -24.29 -35.10
C GLU A 291 6.67 -25.58 -34.55
N ASP A 292 7.11 -26.74 -35.04
CA ASP A 292 6.58 -28.06 -34.64
C ASP A 292 7.32 -28.69 -33.45
N SER A 293 8.22 -27.97 -32.78
CA SER A 293 8.99 -28.52 -31.66
C SER A 293 8.09 -28.85 -30.47
N ALA A 294 8.24 -30.05 -29.89
CA ALA A 294 7.55 -30.42 -28.65
C ALA A 294 8.20 -29.84 -27.38
N ASP A 295 9.39 -29.23 -27.50
CA ASP A 295 10.11 -28.68 -26.35
C ASP A 295 9.51 -27.34 -25.90
N ALA A 296 9.22 -27.23 -24.60
CA ALA A 296 8.54 -26.07 -24.03
C ALA A 296 9.36 -24.78 -24.11
N ASN A 297 10.69 -24.86 -23.97
CA ASN A 297 11.57 -23.69 -24.03
C ASN A 297 11.71 -23.21 -25.47
N ILE A 298 11.81 -24.13 -26.42
CA ILE A 298 11.81 -23.79 -27.85
C ILE A 298 10.49 -23.12 -28.26
N GLN A 299 9.34 -23.64 -27.80
CA GLN A 299 8.03 -23.02 -28.07
C GLN A 299 7.87 -21.62 -27.47
N GLU A 300 8.55 -21.30 -26.36
CA GLU A 300 8.64 -19.93 -25.86
C GLU A 300 9.41 -19.03 -26.85
N GLN A 301 10.54 -19.50 -27.39
CA GLN A 301 11.30 -18.76 -28.40
C GLN A 301 10.54 -18.54 -29.70
N VAL A 302 9.77 -19.53 -30.17
CA VAL A 302 8.85 -19.38 -31.32
C VAL A 302 7.80 -18.31 -31.05
N SER A 303 7.25 -18.27 -29.83
CA SER A 303 6.27 -17.25 -29.45
C SER A 303 6.86 -15.84 -29.40
N LEU A 304 8.10 -15.71 -28.90
CA LEU A 304 8.84 -14.45 -28.96
C LEU A 304 9.15 -14.01 -30.39
N ALA A 305 9.51 -14.94 -31.29
CA ALA A 305 9.72 -14.64 -32.70
C ALA A 305 8.45 -14.07 -33.35
N ARG A 306 7.28 -14.71 -33.13
CA ARG A 306 5.99 -14.21 -33.63
C ARG A 306 5.69 -12.81 -33.10
N ARG A 307 5.95 -12.59 -31.80
CA ARG A 307 5.80 -11.28 -31.16
C ARG A 307 6.61 -10.20 -31.86
N TYR A 308 7.92 -10.42 -32.00
CA TYR A 308 8.82 -9.42 -32.55
C TYR A 308 8.54 -9.18 -34.04
N LYS A 309 8.33 -10.25 -34.83
CA LYS A 309 7.87 -10.15 -36.22
C LYS A 309 6.61 -9.30 -36.35
N ARG A 310 5.64 -9.48 -35.45
CA ARG A 310 4.41 -8.68 -35.45
C ARG A 310 4.70 -7.21 -35.18
N LEU A 311 5.58 -6.87 -34.23
CA LEU A 311 5.90 -5.48 -33.91
C LEU A 311 6.49 -4.76 -35.13
N ILE A 312 7.48 -5.36 -35.79
CA ILE A 312 8.08 -4.74 -36.98
C ILE A 312 7.10 -4.64 -38.15
N LEU A 313 6.23 -5.63 -38.36
CA LEU A 313 5.17 -5.56 -39.39
C LEU A 313 4.20 -4.41 -39.12
N ARG A 314 3.88 -4.11 -37.86
CA ARG A 314 3.04 -2.96 -37.49
C ARG A 314 3.76 -1.65 -37.77
N ASP A 315 5.04 -1.56 -37.42
CA ASP A 315 5.84 -0.36 -37.65
C ASP A 315 6.00 -0.07 -39.14
N MET A 316 6.06 -1.10 -39.98
CA MET A 316 6.02 -1.00 -41.45
C MET A 316 4.61 -0.71 -42.03
N GLY A 317 3.56 -0.69 -41.21
CA GLY A 317 2.17 -0.49 -41.64
C GLY A 317 1.52 -1.71 -42.31
N MET A 318 2.13 -2.89 -42.21
CA MET A 318 1.67 -4.16 -42.78
C MET A 318 0.65 -4.84 -41.85
N GLU A 319 -0.45 -4.14 -41.57
CA GLU A 319 -1.42 -4.55 -40.54
C GLU A 319 -2.09 -5.91 -40.80
N ALA A 320 -2.35 -6.25 -42.08
CA ALA A 320 -2.94 -7.54 -42.43
C ALA A 320 -2.03 -8.72 -42.08
N GLU A 321 -0.73 -8.58 -42.34
CA GLU A 321 0.27 -9.62 -42.05
C GLU A 321 0.55 -9.70 -40.55
N SER A 322 0.65 -8.56 -39.87
CA SER A 322 0.73 -8.49 -38.40
C SER A 322 -0.46 -9.19 -37.73
N GLN A 323 -1.67 -8.96 -38.24
CA GLN A 323 -2.89 -9.58 -37.72
C GLN A 323 -2.92 -11.09 -37.97
N GLN A 324 -2.47 -11.55 -39.15
CA GLN A 324 -2.36 -12.99 -39.42
C GLN A 324 -1.41 -13.67 -38.43
N VAL A 325 -0.22 -13.10 -38.19
CA VAL A 325 0.75 -13.64 -37.22
C VAL A 325 0.15 -13.73 -35.81
N LEU A 326 -0.67 -12.75 -35.39
CA LEU A 326 -1.37 -12.80 -34.11
C LEU A 326 -2.41 -13.93 -34.06
N GLU A 327 -3.16 -14.14 -35.15
CA GLU A 327 -4.18 -15.19 -35.23
C GLU A 327 -3.56 -16.58 -35.12
N ASP A 328 -2.46 -16.82 -35.83
CA ASP A 328 -1.69 -18.06 -35.77
C ASP A 328 -1.11 -18.30 -34.36
N ALA A 329 -0.61 -17.23 -33.71
CA ALA A 329 -0.14 -17.28 -32.33
C ALA A 329 -1.26 -17.63 -31.34
N ILE A 330 -2.47 -17.07 -31.52
CA ILE A 330 -3.64 -17.37 -30.69
C ILE A 330 -4.08 -18.83 -30.86
N GLU A 331 -4.08 -19.36 -32.08
CA GLU A 331 -4.40 -20.77 -32.31
C GLU A 331 -3.41 -21.70 -31.62
N THR A 332 -2.11 -21.43 -31.76
CA THR A 332 -1.05 -22.18 -31.08
C THR A 332 -1.20 -22.11 -29.56
N ALA A 333 -1.45 -20.92 -29.00
CA ALA A 333 -1.63 -20.71 -27.57
C ALA A 333 -2.86 -21.44 -27.00
N ARG A 334 -3.91 -21.65 -27.80
CA ARG A 334 -5.10 -22.43 -27.41
C ARG A 334 -4.83 -23.93 -27.38
N ALA A 335 -3.94 -24.42 -28.25
CA ALA A 335 -3.63 -25.84 -28.38
C ALA A 335 -2.56 -26.32 -27.38
N THR A 336 -1.71 -25.42 -26.87
CA THR A 336 -0.61 -25.76 -25.95
C THR A 336 -1.01 -25.71 -24.47
N GLU A 337 -0.40 -26.56 -23.65
CA GLU A 337 -0.46 -26.48 -22.18
C GLU A 337 0.62 -25.55 -21.59
N ASN A 338 1.51 -24.99 -22.43
CA ASN A 338 2.58 -24.10 -21.98
C ASN A 338 2.02 -22.73 -21.54
N GLN A 339 2.00 -22.49 -20.23
CA GLN A 339 1.49 -21.25 -19.63
C GLN A 339 2.23 -19.98 -20.09
N GLN A 340 3.52 -20.10 -20.41
CA GLN A 340 4.33 -18.95 -20.79
C GLN A 340 3.99 -18.49 -22.20
N VAL A 341 3.82 -19.42 -23.14
CA VAL A 341 3.31 -19.17 -24.50
C VAL A 341 1.93 -18.50 -24.44
N GLN A 342 1.03 -19.02 -23.59
CA GLN A 342 -0.29 -18.42 -23.37
C GLN A 342 -0.20 -16.98 -22.85
N ARG A 343 0.71 -16.70 -21.91
CA ARG A 343 0.91 -15.35 -21.34
C ARG A 343 1.45 -14.34 -22.35
N ILE A 344 2.44 -14.74 -23.15
CA ILE A 344 3.02 -13.89 -24.21
C ILE A 344 1.91 -13.50 -25.19
N THR A 345 1.18 -14.49 -25.71
CA THR A 345 0.10 -14.30 -26.67
C THR A 345 -1.07 -13.48 -26.11
N LEU A 346 -1.45 -13.68 -24.84
CA LEU A 346 -2.50 -12.89 -24.19
C LEU A 346 -2.13 -11.40 -24.11
N ARG A 347 -0.89 -11.08 -23.71
CA ARG A 347 -0.41 -9.69 -23.65
C ARG A 347 -0.50 -9.01 -25.02
N GLU A 348 -0.16 -9.73 -26.06
CA GLU A 348 -0.24 -9.26 -27.44
C GLU A 348 -1.66 -9.05 -27.95
N SER A 349 -2.57 -9.96 -27.61
CA SER A 349 -3.99 -9.83 -27.94
C SER A 349 -4.59 -8.59 -27.25
N LEU A 350 -4.24 -8.36 -25.98
CA LEU A 350 -4.68 -7.19 -25.22
C LEU A 350 -4.08 -5.89 -25.76
N ALA A 351 -2.82 -5.88 -26.21
CA ALA A 351 -2.20 -4.69 -26.78
C ALA A 351 -3.02 -4.11 -27.95
N GLY A 352 -3.51 -4.97 -28.86
CA GLY A 352 -4.37 -4.53 -29.97
C GLY A 352 -5.72 -3.99 -29.53
N VAL A 353 -6.28 -4.49 -28.41
CA VAL A 353 -7.50 -3.93 -27.81
C VAL A 353 -7.20 -2.57 -27.19
N ILE A 354 -6.11 -2.45 -26.42
CA ILE A 354 -5.68 -1.21 -25.76
C ILE A 354 -5.45 -0.09 -26.79
N ASP A 355 -4.88 -0.41 -27.95
CA ASP A 355 -4.66 0.56 -29.03
C ASP A 355 -5.97 1.08 -29.62
N ARG A 356 -7.05 0.29 -29.62
CA ARG A 356 -8.40 0.77 -30.00
C ARG A 356 -9.04 1.64 -28.91
N PHE A 357 -8.65 1.47 -27.65
CA PHE A 357 -9.05 2.32 -26.52
C PHE A 357 -8.25 3.64 -26.42
N SER A 358 -7.29 3.89 -27.31
CA SER A 358 -6.39 5.05 -27.24
C SER A 358 -7.10 6.40 -27.11
N ASN A 359 -8.23 6.60 -27.80
CA ASN A 359 -8.98 7.87 -27.76
C ASN A 359 -9.57 8.17 -26.38
N GLU A 360 -9.87 7.16 -25.56
CA GLU A 360 -10.38 7.32 -24.19
C GLU A 360 -9.28 7.20 -23.13
N LYS A 361 -8.15 6.58 -23.49
CA LYS A 361 -6.99 6.32 -22.64
C LYS A 361 -6.44 7.59 -22.01
N GLU A 362 -6.24 8.65 -22.80
CA GLU A 362 -5.69 9.92 -22.26
C GLU A 362 -6.60 10.55 -21.20
N ASN A 363 -7.91 10.55 -21.45
CA ASN A 363 -8.88 11.06 -20.48
C ASN A 363 -8.87 10.22 -19.19
N PHE A 364 -8.84 8.89 -19.32
CA PHE A 364 -8.74 7.98 -18.17
C PHE A 364 -7.45 8.21 -17.36
N LEU A 365 -6.29 8.26 -18.03
CA LEU A 365 -4.99 8.49 -17.39
C LEU A 365 -4.95 9.86 -16.71
N SER A 366 -5.49 10.90 -17.35
CA SER A 366 -5.57 12.24 -16.75
C SER A 366 -6.44 12.26 -15.49
N LYS A 367 -7.56 11.52 -15.46
CA LYS A 367 -8.41 11.36 -14.27
C LYS A 367 -7.66 10.63 -13.15
N MET A 368 -6.89 9.61 -13.50
CA MET A 368 -6.06 8.85 -12.56
C MET A 368 -4.97 9.74 -11.94
N ASP A 369 -4.28 10.54 -12.77
CA ASP A 369 -3.25 11.48 -12.31
C ASP A 369 -3.82 12.60 -11.45
N ARG A 370 -4.98 13.15 -11.80
CA ARG A 370 -5.69 14.15 -10.98
C ARG A 370 -6.05 13.59 -9.61
N ARG A 371 -6.54 12.34 -9.54
CA ARG A 371 -6.86 11.67 -8.26
C ARG A 371 -5.60 11.46 -7.43
N LYS A 372 -4.51 11.00 -8.04
CA LYS A 372 -3.22 10.81 -7.37
C LYS A 372 -2.68 12.12 -6.80
N LYS A 373 -2.68 13.19 -7.59
CA LYS A 373 -2.27 14.54 -7.14
C LYS A 373 -3.09 15.05 -5.95
N LYS A 374 -4.42 14.85 -5.94
CA LYS A 374 -5.27 15.21 -4.80
C LYS A 374 -4.88 14.47 -3.53
N ILE A 375 -4.63 13.15 -3.61
CA ILE A 375 -4.19 12.35 -2.47
C ILE A 375 -2.81 12.81 -2.00
N ASP A 376 -1.85 12.97 -2.92
CA ASP A 376 -0.49 13.41 -2.58
C ASP A 376 -0.50 14.80 -1.89
N ALA A 377 -1.31 15.74 -2.37
CA ALA A 377 -1.47 17.08 -1.77
C ALA A 377 -2.05 17.03 -0.34
N PHE A 378 -2.98 16.12 -0.09
CA PHE A 378 -3.58 15.92 1.24
C PHE A 378 -2.62 15.24 2.24
N LEU A 379 -1.69 14.43 1.71
CA LEU A 379 -0.66 13.71 2.47
C LEU A 379 0.64 14.51 2.66
N GLU A 380 0.70 15.76 2.23
CA GLU A 380 1.87 16.61 2.42
C GLU A 380 2.19 16.83 3.91
N LYS A 381 3.49 16.84 4.24
CA LYS A 381 3.99 16.81 5.62
C LYS A 381 4.14 18.16 6.31
N HIS A 382 3.51 19.19 5.79
CA HIS A 382 3.57 20.52 6.36
C HIS A 382 2.17 21.12 6.42
N SER A 383 1.93 21.85 7.52
CA SER A 383 0.71 22.62 7.72
C SER A 383 0.71 23.86 6.85
N ARG A 384 -0.45 24.17 6.24
CA ARG A 384 -0.71 25.48 5.61
C ARG A 384 -1.13 26.54 6.64
N PHE A 385 -1.65 26.13 7.80
CA PHE A 385 -2.10 27.03 8.85
C PHE A 385 -0.93 27.75 9.55
N LYS A 386 -1.16 29.00 9.96
CA LYS A 386 -0.23 29.77 10.80
C LYS A 386 -0.04 29.06 12.14
N HIS A 387 1.20 28.96 12.60
CA HIS A 387 1.55 28.19 13.79
C HIS A 387 0.88 28.62 15.10
N ARG A 388 0.54 29.91 15.23
CA ARG A 388 -0.12 30.47 16.42
C ARG A 388 -1.62 30.70 16.23
N ALA A 389 -2.20 30.18 15.15
CA ALA A 389 -3.64 30.30 14.94
C ALA A 389 -4.42 29.51 16.00
N SER A 390 -5.59 30.04 16.38
CA SER A 390 -6.54 29.43 17.30
C SER A 390 -7.95 29.58 16.75
N LEU A 391 -8.44 28.57 16.04
CA LEU A 391 -9.62 28.63 15.18
C LEU A 391 -10.57 27.45 15.42
N VAL A 392 -11.87 27.70 15.28
CA VAL A 392 -12.91 26.68 15.10
C VAL A 392 -13.45 26.81 13.69
N PHE A 393 -13.47 25.70 12.96
CA PHE A 393 -14.09 25.55 11.66
C PHE A 393 -15.33 24.68 11.81
N VAL A 394 -16.47 25.21 11.36
CA VAL A 394 -17.66 24.39 11.16
C VAL A 394 -17.54 23.80 9.76
N LEU A 395 -17.49 22.48 9.66
CA LEU A 395 -17.31 21.74 8.41
C LEU A 395 -18.50 20.82 8.12
N ARG A 396 -19.64 21.06 8.77
CA ARG A 396 -20.87 20.27 8.68
C ARG A 396 -21.97 21.09 8.00
N GLN A 397 -22.73 20.45 7.11
CA GLN A 397 -23.98 21.01 6.54
C GLN A 397 -25.21 20.29 7.15
N TRP A 398 -26.31 20.21 6.40
CA TRP A 398 -27.56 19.57 6.80
C TRP A 398 -27.54 18.09 6.43
N ASN A 399 -27.84 17.26 7.42
CA ASN A 399 -28.04 15.82 7.23
C ASN A 399 -29.47 15.44 7.56
N SER A 400 -30.07 14.62 6.70
CA SER A 400 -31.35 13.97 6.90
C SER A 400 -31.16 12.62 7.62
N PHE A 401 -32.21 12.20 8.31
CA PHE A 401 -32.46 10.86 8.86
C PHE A 401 -31.48 9.74 8.47
N THR A 402 -30.93 9.04 9.47
CA THR A 402 -30.33 7.71 9.27
C THR A 402 -31.41 6.62 9.40
N PRO A 403 -31.44 5.58 8.54
CA PRO A 403 -30.56 5.34 7.39
C PRO A 403 -30.95 6.16 6.14
N ILE A 404 -29.94 6.72 5.47
CA ILE A 404 -30.10 7.53 4.25
C ILE A 404 -30.34 6.61 3.05
N ILE A 405 -31.38 6.89 2.26
CA ILE A 405 -31.57 6.34 0.91
C ILE A 405 -31.22 7.46 -0.07
N ALA A 406 -30.03 7.38 -0.68
CA ALA A 406 -29.60 8.39 -1.63
C ALA A 406 -30.51 8.39 -2.87
N ASP A 407 -31.19 9.50 -3.13
CA ASP A 407 -31.75 9.79 -4.44
C ASP A 407 -30.76 10.67 -5.25
N GLY A 408 -30.84 10.63 -6.57
CA GLY A 408 -29.87 11.34 -7.44
C GLY A 408 -29.96 12.87 -7.38
N THR A 409 -30.83 13.43 -6.54
CA THR A 409 -31.15 14.85 -6.43
C THR A 409 -30.84 15.45 -5.06
N GLU A 410 -30.80 14.63 -4.01
CA GLU A 410 -30.46 15.00 -2.65
C GLU A 410 -28.96 14.79 -2.40
N SER A 411 -28.18 15.86 -2.62
CA SER A 411 -26.83 15.94 -2.06
C SER A 411 -26.95 16.32 -0.57
N ASP A 412 -27.39 15.39 0.27
CA ASP A 412 -27.37 15.56 1.72
C ASP A 412 -25.92 15.49 2.18
N ARG A 413 -25.42 16.60 2.75
CA ARG A 413 -24.00 16.86 2.96
C ARG A 413 -23.69 16.88 4.45
N GLY A 414 -22.88 15.94 4.89
CA GLY A 414 -22.50 15.84 6.30
C GLY A 414 -21.37 16.75 6.71
N GLY A 415 -20.61 16.30 7.70
CA GLY A 415 -19.29 16.84 7.97
C GLY A 415 -18.88 16.62 9.41
N GLY A 416 -18.38 17.66 10.04
CA GLY A 416 -17.97 17.67 11.44
C GLY A 416 -17.41 19.03 11.81
N TYR A 417 -16.56 19.08 12.82
CA TYR A 417 -15.85 20.29 13.21
C TYR A 417 -14.35 20.07 13.22
N PHE A 418 -13.60 21.15 12.99
CA PHE A 418 -12.16 21.15 13.15
C PHE A 418 -11.71 22.31 14.02
N ILE A 419 -10.97 22.02 15.08
CA ILE A 419 -10.41 23.03 15.97
C ILE A 419 -8.89 23.01 15.79
N TYR A 420 -8.31 24.14 15.41
CA TYR A 420 -6.85 24.28 15.29
C TYR A 420 -6.33 25.26 16.33
N HIS A 421 -5.48 24.82 17.24
CA HIS A 421 -4.89 25.66 18.28
C HIS A 421 -3.40 25.37 18.43
N ASN A 422 -2.54 26.33 18.10
CA ASN A 422 -1.08 26.22 18.32
C ASN A 422 -0.46 24.91 17.75
N ARG A 423 -0.78 24.58 16.48
CA ARG A 423 -0.38 23.34 15.77
C ARG A 423 -1.06 22.05 16.23
N MET A 424 -2.00 22.13 17.16
CA MET A 424 -2.86 21.02 17.55
C MET A 424 -4.18 21.09 16.78
N GLY A 425 -4.46 20.10 15.94
CA GLY A 425 -5.73 19.97 15.23
C GLY A 425 -6.61 18.90 15.85
N ILE A 426 -7.81 19.27 16.25
CA ILE A 426 -8.81 18.38 16.85
C ILE A 426 -9.97 18.28 15.86
N VAL A 427 -10.21 17.06 15.37
CA VAL A 427 -11.41 16.73 14.61
C VAL A 427 -12.50 16.32 15.59
N VAL A 428 -13.71 16.83 15.41
CA VAL A 428 -14.88 16.44 16.20
C VAL A 428 -15.93 15.89 15.24
N ASP A 429 -16.40 14.67 15.49
CA ASP A 429 -17.46 13.99 14.76
C ASP A 429 -17.27 13.99 13.23
N PRO A 430 -16.26 13.26 12.69
CA PRO A 430 -16.02 13.17 11.25
C PRO A 430 -17.04 12.26 10.56
N GLY A 431 -18.22 12.80 10.30
CA GLY A 431 -19.30 12.20 9.53
C GLY A 431 -19.06 12.21 8.01
N TYR A 432 -20.16 12.09 7.26
CA TYR A 432 -20.15 12.13 5.80
C TYR A 432 -19.43 13.40 5.27
N ASP A 433 -18.65 13.28 4.21
CA ASP A 433 -17.95 14.39 3.53
C ASP A 433 -16.98 15.26 4.36
N PHE A 434 -16.71 14.91 5.63
CA PHE A 434 -15.76 15.63 6.49
C PHE A 434 -14.38 15.87 5.83
N ILE A 435 -13.72 14.84 5.29
CA ILE A 435 -12.43 14.85 4.60
C ILE A 435 -12.48 15.79 3.39
N GLU A 436 -13.60 15.78 2.66
CA GLU A 436 -13.77 16.67 1.51
C GLU A 436 -13.82 18.12 1.97
N HIS A 437 -14.66 18.45 2.96
CA HIS A 437 -14.74 19.79 3.54
C HIS A 437 -13.43 20.24 4.20
N PHE A 438 -12.76 19.33 4.91
CA PHE A 438 -11.49 19.57 5.55
C PHE A 438 -10.37 19.85 4.52
N HIS A 439 -10.31 19.08 3.44
CA HIS A 439 -9.38 19.32 2.35
C HIS A 439 -9.72 20.62 1.59
N LYS A 440 -11.02 20.95 1.45
CA LYS A 440 -11.47 22.22 0.87
C LYS A 440 -10.90 23.38 1.66
N ILE A 441 -11.08 23.47 2.97
CA ILE A 441 -10.49 24.55 3.80
C ILE A 441 -8.94 24.53 3.89
N GLY A 442 -8.25 23.73 3.07
CA GLY A 442 -6.79 23.61 3.02
C GLY A 442 -6.17 22.77 4.13
N GLY A 443 -6.99 22.03 4.88
CA GLY A 443 -6.54 21.07 5.88
C GLY A 443 -5.85 19.86 5.26
N ARG A 444 -4.86 19.34 5.96
CA ARG A 444 -4.10 18.13 5.59
C ARG A 444 -4.12 17.11 6.71
N ILE A 445 -3.85 15.84 6.39
CA ILE A 445 -3.68 14.79 7.41
C ILE A 445 -2.61 15.18 8.44
N HIS A 446 -1.59 15.93 8.00
CA HIS A 446 -0.57 16.49 8.87
C HIS A 446 -1.12 17.36 10.01
N ASP A 447 -2.24 18.06 9.80
CA ASP A 447 -2.79 19.01 10.76
C ASP A 447 -3.58 18.32 11.89
N ILE A 448 -4.06 17.10 11.66
CA ILE A 448 -4.87 16.36 12.63
C ILE A 448 -3.98 15.72 13.69
N THR A 449 -4.22 16.00 14.96
CA THR A 449 -3.52 15.39 16.10
C THR A 449 -4.46 14.62 17.02
N HIS A 450 -5.73 15.02 17.09
CA HIS A 450 -6.76 14.38 17.89
C HIS A 450 -8.03 14.18 17.06
N ILE A 451 -8.74 13.08 17.29
CA ILE A 451 -10.09 12.84 16.76
C ILE A 451 -10.97 12.54 17.96
N VAL A 452 -12.07 13.29 18.09
CA VAL A 452 -13.06 13.20 19.15
C VAL A 452 -14.38 12.77 18.51
N ILE A 453 -15.04 11.77 19.10
CA ILE A 453 -16.36 11.31 18.65
C ILE A 453 -17.32 11.26 19.84
N THR A 454 -18.44 11.97 19.71
CA THR A 454 -19.42 12.17 20.78
C THR A 454 -20.34 10.97 20.97
N HIS A 455 -20.78 10.33 19.88
CA HIS A 455 -21.62 9.13 19.88
C HIS A 455 -21.56 8.39 18.52
N ALA A 456 -22.21 7.23 18.41
CA ALA A 456 -21.93 6.27 17.34
C ALA A 456 -22.96 6.23 16.19
N HIS A 457 -23.42 7.39 15.72
CA HIS A 457 -24.17 7.49 14.46
C HIS A 457 -23.27 7.69 13.24
N ASP A 458 -23.76 7.32 12.06
CA ASP A 458 -22.96 7.37 10.83
C ASP A 458 -22.56 8.79 10.45
N ASP A 459 -23.45 9.77 10.69
CA ASP A 459 -23.16 11.19 10.49
C ASP A 459 -22.16 11.79 11.48
N HIS A 460 -21.67 11.01 12.46
CA HIS A 460 -20.55 11.39 13.34
C HIS A 460 -19.30 10.51 13.13
N THR A 461 -19.44 9.33 12.50
CA THR A 461 -18.38 8.30 12.46
C THR A 461 -17.94 7.87 11.06
N ALA A 462 -18.70 8.21 10.01
CA ALA A 462 -18.54 7.64 8.67
C ALA A 462 -17.12 7.73 8.09
N GLN A 463 -16.35 8.75 8.43
CA GLN A 463 -15.02 8.97 7.88
C GLN A 463 -13.87 8.68 8.85
N LEU A 464 -14.14 8.10 10.02
CA LEU A 464 -13.08 7.67 10.93
C LEU A 464 -12.14 6.64 10.26
N GLU A 465 -12.69 5.59 9.65
CA GLU A 465 -11.88 4.53 9.01
C GLU A 465 -11.01 5.08 7.87
N GLN A 466 -11.59 5.97 7.06
CA GLN A 466 -10.87 6.61 5.95
C GLN A 466 -9.71 7.47 6.49
N LEU A 467 -9.91 8.24 7.55
CA LEU A 467 -8.85 9.00 8.21
C LEU A 467 -7.73 8.08 8.73
N LEU A 468 -8.06 6.98 9.39
CA LEU A 468 -7.08 6.00 9.88
C LEU A 468 -6.26 5.39 8.73
N THR A 469 -6.90 5.06 7.61
CA THR A 469 -6.23 4.56 6.40
C THR A 469 -5.29 5.61 5.80
N MET A 470 -5.70 6.87 5.80
CA MET A 470 -4.85 7.97 5.32
C MET A 470 -3.63 8.20 6.21
N PHE A 471 -3.73 8.02 7.54
CA PHE A 471 -2.55 8.04 8.40
C PHE A 471 -1.59 6.88 8.11
N HIS A 472 -2.10 5.68 7.85
CA HIS A 472 -1.27 4.55 7.41
C HIS A 472 -0.49 4.92 6.13
N GLN A 473 -1.16 5.49 5.13
CA GLN A 473 -0.50 5.95 3.90
C GLN A 473 0.52 7.06 4.14
N TYR A 474 0.15 8.07 4.95
CA TYR A 474 1.04 9.18 5.34
C TYR A 474 2.35 8.67 5.97
N ASN A 475 2.27 7.60 6.77
CA ASN A 475 3.41 7.03 7.48
C ASN A 475 4.32 6.13 6.63
N LYS A 476 3.92 5.73 5.41
CA LYS A 476 4.79 4.94 4.51
C LYS A 476 6.03 5.70 4.05
N LYS A 477 5.96 7.04 4.01
CA LYS A 477 7.07 7.89 3.58
C LYS A 477 7.57 8.67 4.80
N GLY A 478 8.61 8.24 5.53
CA GLY A 478 9.34 9.02 6.55
C GLY A 478 8.80 9.00 8.00
N LYS A 479 8.98 10.10 8.78
CA LYS A 479 8.66 10.13 10.22
C LYS A 479 7.17 9.83 10.49
N LYS A 480 6.92 8.76 11.25
CA LYS A 480 5.57 8.34 11.62
C LYS A 480 4.88 9.40 12.47
N LYS A 481 3.66 9.75 12.08
CA LYS A 481 2.71 10.58 12.82
C LYS A 481 1.67 9.67 13.44
N LYS A 482 1.35 9.94 14.70
CA LYS A 482 0.31 9.25 15.44
C LYS A 482 -0.81 10.21 15.82
N VAL A 483 -2.03 9.69 15.93
CA VAL A 483 -3.24 10.42 16.32
C VAL A 483 -3.79 9.91 17.65
N PHE A 484 -4.32 10.81 18.47
CA PHE A 484 -5.08 10.48 19.67
C PHE A 484 -6.55 10.29 19.31
N LEU A 485 -7.14 9.18 19.74
CA LEU A 485 -8.56 8.90 19.56
C LEU A 485 -9.28 9.08 20.90
N LEU A 486 -10.28 9.95 20.94
CA LEU A 486 -11.11 10.24 22.09
C LEU A 486 -12.53 9.82 21.72
N LEU A 487 -12.89 8.60 22.09
CA LEU A 487 -14.09 7.95 21.59
C LEU A 487 -15.03 7.69 22.75
N ASN A 488 -16.31 7.99 22.60
CA ASN A 488 -17.30 7.54 23.58
C ASN A 488 -17.41 5.98 23.56
N HIS A 489 -18.07 5.43 24.56
CA HIS A 489 -18.25 3.98 24.73
C HIS A 489 -18.89 3.29 23.52
N SER A 490 -19.93 3.86 22.91
CA SER A 490 -20.56 3.24 21.75
C SER A 490 -19.67 3.23 20.52
N THR A 491 -18.89 4.29 20.30
CA THR A 491 -17.92 4.34 19.20
C THR A 491 -16.83 3.30 19.38
N LEU A 492 -16.36 3.09 20.62
CA LEU A 492 -15.41 2.00 20.92
C LEU A 492 -16.00 0.63 20.60
N LYS A 493 -17.28 0.40 20.91
CA LYS A 493 -17.98 -0.83 20.54
C LYS A 493 -18.07 -0.98 19.02
N LYS A 494 -18.51 0.08 18.31
CA LYS A 494 -18.64 0.11 16.84
C LYS A 494 -17.33 -0.27 16.14
N PHE A 495 -16.20 0.25 16.64
CA PHE A 495 -14.89 0.03 16.03
C PHE A 495 -14.02 -1.00 16.78
N SER A 496 -14.61 -1.85 17.63
CA SER A 496 -13.87 -2.83 18.45
C SER A 496 -13.10 -3.87 17.63
N GLY A 497 -13.55 -4.19 16.42
CA GLY A 497 -12.84 -5.07 15.48
C GLY A 497 -11.66 -4.40 14.76
N PHE A 498 -11.55 -3.07 14.81
CA PHE A 498 -10.40 -2.37 14.26
C PHE A 498 -9.21 -2.50 15.22
N ARG A 499 -7.98 -2.46 14.68
CA ARG A 499 -6.72 -2.50 15.44
C ARG A 499 -6.48 -1.20 16.23
N LEU A 500 -7.45 -0.79 17.06
CA LEU A 500 -7.41 0.37 17.97
C LEU A 500 -6.53 0.10 19.21
N HIS A 501 -5.30 -0.37 18.98
CA HIS A 501 -4.35 -0.74 20.02
C HIS A 501 -3.05 0.03 19.85
N LYS A 502 -2.30 0.19 20.96
CA LYS A 502 -1.08 1.01 21.05
C LYS A 502 0.05 0.63 20.08
N ASP A 503 0.09 -0.62 19.63
CA ASP A 503 1.10 -1.14 18.70
C ASP A 503 0.78 -0.76 17.24
N CYS A 504 -0.38 -0.16 17.02
CA CYS A 504 -0.72 0.47 15.74
C CYS A 504 0.25 1.62 15.43
N GLU A 505 0.73 1.67 14.19
CA GLU A 505 1.77 2.61 13.79
C GLU A 505 1.29 4.06 13.65
N TYR A 506 -0.03 4.27 13.57
CA TYR A 506 -0.67 5.57 13.38
C TYR A 506 -1.59 6.00 14.54
N ILE A 507 -1.82 5.14 15.54
CA ILE A 507 -2.60 5.50 16.74
C ILE A 507 -1.62 5.65 17.91
N ASP A 508 -1.73 6.76 18.66
CA ASP A 508 -0.94 6.99 19.87
C ASP A 508 -1.64 6.37 21.08
N ARG A 509 -2.87 6.82 21.34
CA ARG A 509 -3.71 6.37 22.45
C ARG A 509 -5.17 6.43 22.05
N VAL A 510 -5.95 5.59 22.71
CA VAL A 510 -7.41 5.61 22.69
C VAL A 510 -7.89 5.92 24.10
N ILE A 511 -8.70 6.96 24.25
CA ILE A 511 -9.26 7.41 25.52
C ILE A 511 -10.78 7.28 25.41
N CYS A 512 -11.39 6.53 26.33
CA CYS A 512 -12.84 6.45 26.44
C CYS A 512 -13.37 7.74 27.09
N LEU A 513 -14.34 8.39 26.44
CA LEU A 513 -15.09 9.52 26.97
C LEU A 513 -16.29 9.00 27.76
N ASN A 514 -16.39 9.35 29.04
CA ASN A 514 -17.40 8.85 29.94
C ASN A 514 -18.16 9.96 30.68
N SER A 515 -19.47 10.03 30.45
CA SER A 515 -20.41 10.97 31.07
C SER A 515 -21.35 10.31 32.10
N TYR A 516 -21.22 9.00 32.36
CA TYR A 516 -22.23 8.22 33.10
C TYR A 516 -22.39 8.61 34.58
N ASP A 517 -21.35 9.18 35.19
CA ASP A 517 -21.40 9.67 36.56
C ASP A 517 -21.30 11.21 36.55
N PRO A 518 -22.43 11.93 36.70
CA PRO A 518 -22.45 13.40 36.75
C PRO A 518 -21.61 13.98 37.89
N THR A 519 -21.27 13.15 38.89
CA THR A 519 -20.42 13.56 40.02
C THR A 519 -18.93 13.35 39.77
N SER A 520 -18.57 12.63 38.70
CA SER A 520 -17.20 12.33 38.30
C SER A 520 -16.82 13.09 37.04
N GLU A 521 -16.33 14.31 37.19
CA GLU A 521 -15.86 15.12 36.07
C GLU A 521 -14.63 14.48 35.39
N GLN A 522 -14.75 14.16 34.10
CA GLN A 522 -13.62 13.69 33.29
C GLN A 522 -13.01 14.86 32.51
N THR A 523 -11.84 15.33 32.95
CA THR A 523 -11.04 16.33 32.21
C THR A 523 -9.78 15.70 31.60
N ILE A 524 -9.61 15.87 30.29
CA ILE A 524 -8.48 15.39 29.50
C ILE A 524 -7.61 16.57 29.08
N HIS A 525 -6.34 16.57 29.48
CA HIS A 525 -5.38 17.59 29.06
C HIS A 525 -4.78 17.26 27.69
N LEU A 526 -5.27 17.94 26.65
CA LEU A 526 -4.82 17.76 25.26
C LEU A 526 -3.45 18.43 25.02
N SER A 527 -3.19 19.52 25.73
CA SER A 527 -1.87 20.19 25.79
C SER A 527 -1.74 21.01 27.08
N SER A 528 -0.62 21.72 27.26
CA SER A 528 -0.44 22.66 28.38
C SER A 528 -1.41 23.85 28.34
N GLN A 529 -1.98 24.16 27.18
CA GLN A 529 -2.85 25.31 26.93
C GLN A 529 -4.28 24.94 26.55
N CYS A 530 -4.59 23.65 26.38
CA CYS A 530 -5.93 23.18 26.00
C CYS A 530 -6.33 21.93 26.80
N SER A 531 -7.54 21.95 27.37
CA SER A 531 -8.17 20.78 27.96
C SER A 531 -9.58 20.58 27.43
N LEU A 532 -10.01 19.32 27.40
CA LEU A 532 -11.37 18.89 27.08
C LEU A 532 -12.00 18.29 28.33
N THR A 533 -13.14 18.79 28.75
CA THR A 533 -13.97 18.21 29.81
C THR A 533 -15.19 17.56 29.17
N VAL A 534 -15.46 16.31 29.55
CA VAL A 534 -16.64 15.56 29.09
C VAL A 534 -17.87 16.11 29.81
N LEU A 535 -18.88 16.49 29.04
CA LEU A 535 -20.14 17.03 29.57
C LEU A 535 -21.25 15.98 29.44
N PRO A 536 -22.24 15.99 30.35
CA PRO A 536 -23.44 15.16 30.20
C PRO A 536 -24.16 15.40 28.87
N ALA A 537 -24.75 14.34 28.32
CA ALA A 537 -25.65 14.37 27.15
C ALA A 537 -26.56 13.13 27.20
N TYR A 538 -27.78 13.27 26.70
CA TYR A 538 -28.85 12.26 26.75
C TYR A 538 -29.27 11.89 25.33
N HIS A 539 -28.69 10.82 24.79
CA HIS A 539 -28.96 10.40 23.42
C HIS A 539 -28.72 8.91 23.24
N ASP A 540 -29.65 8.25 22.55
CA ASP A 540 -29.56 6.85 22.18
C ASP A 540 -28.76 6.65 20.90
N ASP A 541 -28.02 5.55 20.81
CA ASP A 541 -27.49 5.08 19.53
C ASP A 541 -27.60 3.55 19.38
N VAL A 542 -27.13 3.04 18.24
CA VAL A 542 -27.25 1.62 17.86
C VAL A 542 -26.55 0.67 18.86
N PHE A 543 -25.62 1.15 19.69
CA PHE A 543 -24.79 0.33 20.57
C PHE A 543 -25.01 0.56 22.07
N THR A 544 -25.55 1.73 22.44
CA THR A 544 -25.80 2.11 23.83
C THR A 544 -27.09 2.89 23.98
N GLU A 545 -27.73 2.66 25.12
CA GLU A 545 -28.91 3.36 25.57
C GLU A 545 -28.51 4.58 26.42
N ASP A 546 -29.02 5.77 26.06
CA ASP A 546 -28.86 7.05 26.76
C ASP A 546 -27.39 7.40 27.07
N TYR A 547 -26.53 7.30 26.05
CA TYR A 547 -25.10 7.47 26.21
C TYR A 547 -24.47 8.23 25.04
N ALA A 548 -24.47 9.56 25.19
CA ALA A 548 -23.63 10.46 24.40
C ALA A 548 -22.79 11.33 25.33
N VAL A 549 -21.90 12.11 24.73
CA VAL A 549 -21.11 13.10 25.46
C VAL A 549 -21.18 14.47 24.81
N GLY A 550 -21.37 15.50 25.64
CA GLY A 550 -21.06 16.87 25.27
C GLY A 550 -19.57 17.16 25.50
N LEU A 551 -19.08 18.27 24.95
CA LEU A 551 -17.66 18.63 24.97
C LEU A 551 -17.45 20.06 25.46
N GLY A 552 -16.72 20.22 26.57
CA GLY A 552 -16.29 21.52 27.10
C GLY A 552 -14.80 21.75 26.87
N PHE A 553 -14.44 22.62 25.93
CA PHE A 553 -13.05 22.98 25.68
C PHE A 553 -12.63 24.25 26.41
N LYS A 554 -11.45 24.20 27.04
CA LYS A 554 -10.82 25.33 27.71
C LYS A 554 -9.47 25.67 27.06
N PHE A 555 -9.30 26.91 26.61
CA PHE A 555 -8.09 27.42 25.95
C PHE A 555 -7.43 28.53 26.76
N LYS A 556 -6.15 28.36 27.08
CA LYS A 556 -5.34 29.32 27.84
C LYS A 556 -4.41 30.09 26.90
N PHE A 557 -4.44 31.42 27.00
CA PHE A 557 -3.59 32.32 26.23
C PHE A 557 -2.68 33.09 27.18
N GLN A 558 -1.40 33.27 26.83
CA GLN A 558 -0.44 33.96 27.70
C GLN A 558 -0.86 35.43 27.90
N GLY A 559 -1.06 35.83 29.17
CA GLY A 559 -1.46 37.21 29.52
C GLY A 559 -2.88 37.62 29.10
N ARG A 560 -3.73 36.66 28.68
CA ARG A 560 -5.11 36.91 28.25
C ARG A 560 -6.09 36.02 29.01
N ARG A 561 -7.38 36.38 28.96
CA ARG A 561 -8.48 35.61 29.56
C ARG A 561 -8.57 34.21 28.91
N THR A 562 -8.82 33.20 29.74
CA THR A 562 -9.14 31.83 29.30
C THR A 562 -10.45 31.81 28.50
N ARG A 563 -10.45 31.11 27.37
CA ARG A 563 -11.62 30.97 26.49
C ARG A 563 -12.27 29.61 26.64
N LYS A 564 -13.60 29.57 26.58
CA LYS A 564 -14.42 28.37 26.79
C LYS A 564 -15.34 28.14 25.60
N ILE A 565 -15.34 26.92 25.07
CA ILE A 565 -16.22 26.50 23.98
C ILE A 565 -16.99 25.28 24.43
N VAL A 566 -18.30 25.29 24.24
CA VAL A 566 -19.19 24.20 24.64
C VAL A 566 -19.92 23.65 23.43
N PHE A 567 -19.81 22.35 23.21
CA PHE A 567 -20.62 21.58 22.28
C PHE A 567 -21.56 20.69 23.08
N THR A 568 -22.85 20.67 22.72
CA THR A 568 -23.81 19.80 23.42
C THR A 568 -23.67 18.34 23.02
N GLY A 569 -23.27 18.06 21.77
CA GLY A 569 -23.59 16.77 21.16
C GLY A 569 -25.10 16.67 20.88
N ASP A 570 -25.52 15.56 20.27
CA ASP A 570 -26.92 15.21 20.26
C ASP A 570 -27.38 14.91 21.69
N THR A 571 -28.43 15.60 22.14
CA THR A 571 -28.93 15.48 23.50
C THR A 571 -30.32 16.08 23.67
N GLY A 572 -31.15 15.46 24.52
CA GLY A 572 -32.32 16.13 25.11
C GLY A 572 -31.95 17.15 26.19
N LEU A 573 -32.92 17.98 26.62
CA LEU A 573 -32.73 18.90 27.74
C LEU A 573 -32.82 18.20 29.10
N PHE A 574 -33.64 17.15 29.20
CA PHE A 574 -33.88 16.38 30.41
C PHE A 574 -33.60 14.90 30.14
N PRO A 575 -33.13 14.15 31.14
CA PRO A 575 -32.98 12.71 31.02
C PRO A 575 -34.35 12.01 30.88
N PRO A 576 -34.39 10.83 30.24
CA PRO A 576 -35.61 10.05 30.08
C PRO A 576 -36.12 9.48 31.42
N LYS A 577 -37.44 9.24 31.53
CA LYS A 577 -38.06 8.61 32.71
C LYS A 577 -37.77 7.11 32.74
N GLN A 578 -37.43 6.60 33.92
CA GLN A 578 -37.29 5.17 34.19
C GLN A 578 -38.62 4.59 34.71
N ASP A 579 -39.02 3.43 34.19
CA ASP A 579 -40.12 2.59 34.65
C ASP A 579 -39.76 1.89 35.99
N LEU A 580 -40.78 1.39 36.70
CA LEU A 580 -40.71 0.57 37.93
C LEU A 580 -39.73 -0.63 37.84
N ASP A 581 -39.49 -1.18 36.65
CA ASP A 581 -38.50 -2.24 36.38
C ASP A 581 -37.08 -1.71 36.03
N ASN A 582 -36.81 -0.42 36.25
CA ASN A 582 -35.59 0.30 35.81
C ASN A 582 -35.36 0.29 34.28
N LYS A 583 -36.38 0.01 33.47
CA LYS A 583 -36.29 0.19 32.00
C LYS A 583 -36.55 1.64 31.64
N ILE A 584 -35.80 2.17 30.68
CA ILE A 584 -35.96 3.55 30.23
C ILE A 584 -37.13 3.62 29.25
N GLU A 585 -38.15 4.44 29.52
CA GLU A 585 -39.29 4.63 28.60
C GLU A 585 -38.91 5.61 27.47
N LYS A 586 -38.71 5.11 26.23
CA LYS A 586 -38.12 5.89 25.12
C LYS A 586 -39.06 6.09 23.94
N PHE A 587 -39.28 7.34 23.53
CA PHE A 587 -39.82 7.75 22.23
C PHE A 587 -39.43 9.21 21.93
N ASP A 588 -39.00 9.51 20.69
CA ASP A 588 -38.74 10.89 20.23
C ASP A 588 -40.01 11.70 19.96
N LYS A 589 -41.18 11.06 20.02
CA LYS A 589 -42.49 11.70 19.82
C LYS A 589 -43.21 11.78 21.16
N PRO A 590 -43.68 12.96 21.60
CA PRO A 590 -44.64 13.00 22.69
C PRO A 590 -45.86 12.18 22.26
N PRO A 591 -46.39 11.27 23.08
CA PRO A 591 -47.67 10.66 22.77
C PRO A 591 -48.71 11.77 22.68
N TYR A 592 -49.61 11.68 21.72
CA TYR A 592 -50.81 12.53 21.61
C TYR A 592 -51.78 12.37 22.81
N GLU A 593 -51.36 11.69 23.88
CA GLU A 593 -52.13 11.28 25.06
C GLU A 593 -51.59 11.88 26.38
N GLY A 594 -50.88 13.02 26.35
CA GLY A 594 -50.66 13.84 27.55
C GLY A 594 -49.70 13.32 28.63
N ILE A 595 -48.74 12.45 28.29
CA ILE A 595 -47.72 11.93 29.24
C ILE A 595 -46.30 12.26 28.73
N THR A 596 -45.56 13.11 29.45
CA THR A 596 -44.14 13.41 29.18
C THR A 596 -43.26 12.23 29.64
N LYS A 597 -42.43 11.70 28.73
CA LYS A 597 -41.51 10.58 29.01
C LYS A 597 -40.10 11.02 29.40
N VAL A 598 -39.89 12.32 29.67
CA VAL A 598 -38.64 12.88 30.24
C VAL A 598 -38.91 13.50 31.62
N ARG A 599 -37.89 13.57 32.48
CA ARG A 599 -37.97 14.07 33.88
C ARG A 599 -38.07 15.60 33.98
N GLU A 600 -38.99 16.22 33.24
CA GLU A 600 -39.23 17.68 33.33
C GLU A 600 -39.79 18.12 34.69
N ASP A 601 -40.39 17.19 35.43
CA ASP A 601 -40.89 17.34 36.80
C ASP A 601 -39.78 17.53 37.84
N GLU A 602 -38.52 17.26 37.48
CA GLU A 602 -37.34 17.46 38.32
C GLU A 602 -36.37 18.48 37.69
N PRO A 603 -36.60 19.80 37.86
CA PRO A 603 -35.78 20.83 37.22
C PRO A 603 -34.29 20.82 37.59
N SER A 604 -33.89 20.12 38.66
CA SER A 604 -32.48 19.92 39.03
C SER A 604 -31.73 19.00 38.06
N LEU A 605 -32.44 18.14 37.33
CA LEU A 605 -31.85 17.21 36.35
C LEU A 605 -31.67 17.82 34.96
N ALA A 606 -32.04 19.09 34.77
CA ALA A 606 -31.86 19.77 33.49
C ALA A 606 -30.37 19.82 33.09
N LEU A 607 -30.09 19.62 31.81
CA LEU A 607 -28.75 19.50 31.23
C LEU A 607 -27.77 20.60 31.70
N HIS A 608 -28.18 21.87 31.61
CA HIS A 608 -27.35 23.01 32.00
C HIS A 608 -26.93 23.03 33.48
N LYS A 609 -27.71 22.42 34.38
CA LYS A 609 -27.38 22.34 35.82
C LYS A 609 -26.40 21.22 36.14
N ASN A 610 -26.33 20.22 35.28
CA ASN A 610 -25.40 19.10 35.41
C ASN A 610 -24.05 19.40 34.72
N TYR A 611 -23.90 20.55 34.05
CA TYR A 611 -22.61 20.97 33.56
C TYR A 611 -21.72 21.41 34.71
N PRO A 612 -20.41 21.06 34.69
CA PRO A 612 -19.42 21.63 35.61
C PRO A 612 -19.56 23.14 35.71
N GLU A 613 -19.36 23.72 36.90
CA GLU A 613 -19.52 25.16 37.15
C GLU A 613 -18.74 26.00 36.12
N GLU A 614 -17.59 25.50 35.66
CA GLU A 614 -16.77 26.19 34.67
C GLU A 614 -17.43 26.33 33.29
N PHE A 615 -18.34 25.43 32.88
CA PHE A 615 -19.04 25.45 31.59
C PHE A 615 -20.53 25.75 31.71
N GLY A 616 -21.11 25.67 32.92
CA GLY A 616 -22.52 25.94 33.18
C GLY A 616 -22.92 27.42 33.10
N LYS A 617 -21.97 28.36 32.96
CA LYS A 617 -22.25 29.79 32.78
C LYS A 617 -21.23 30.52 31.89
N SER A 618 -21.77 31.39 31.03
CA SER A 618 -21.12 32.35 30.14
C SER A 618 -19.94 31.80 29.32
N PRO A 619 -20.13 30.74 28.52
CA PRO A 619 -19.10 30.30 27.58
C PRO A 619 -18.88 31.34 26.48
N ASP A 620 -17.66 31.39 25.92
CA ASP A 620 -17.31 32.34 24.85
C ASP A 620 -17.98 31.94 23.51
N LEU A 621 -18.12 30.64 23.27
CA LEU A 621 -18.83 30.08 22.13
C LEU A 621 -19.65 28.86 22.56
N PHE A 622 -20.92 28.86 22.21
CA PHE A 622 -21.82 27.72 22.42
C PHE A 622 -22.30 27.17 21.07
N ILE A 623 -22.18 25.85 20.90
CA ILE A 623 -22.55 25.13 19.68
C ILE A 623 -23.58 24.06 20.06
N PRO A 624 -24.87 24.42 20.14
CA PRO A 624 -25.94 23.45 20.34
C PRO A 624 -26.25 22.71 19.05
N HIS A 625 -26.57 21.43 19.19
CA HIS A 625 -27.15 20.62 18.11
C HIS A 625 -28.68 20.70 18.15
N ILE A 626 -29.29 21.06 17.01
CA ILE A 626 -30.74 21.25 16.89
C ILE A 626 -31.38 20.22 15.95
N GLY A 627 -31.73 19.06 16.50
CA GLY A 627 -32.41 17.98 15.77
C GLY A 627 -33.90 17.83 16.10
N SER A 628 -34.61 17.13 15.22
CA SER A 628 -35.93 16.53 15.49
C SER A 628 -37.03 17.52 15.91
N ILE A 629 -37.01 18.75 15.38
CA ILE A 629 -38.02 19.79 15.64
C ILE A 629 -39.40 19.29 15.16
N GLN A 630 -40.39 19.34 16.05
CA GLN A 630 -41.73 18.87 15.72
C GLN A 630 -42.64 20.02 15.29
N ARG A 631 -43.65 19.71 14.46
CA ARG A 631 -44.62 20.69 13.92
C ARG A 631 -45.27 21.55 14.99
N TYR A 632 -45.50 20.98 16.16
CA TYR A 632 -46.16 21.68 17.26
C TYR A 632 -45.30 22.77 17.90
N GLU A 633 -43.97 22.74 17.76
CA GLU A 633 -43.11 23.81 18.29
C GLU A 633 -43.33 25.13 17.54
N PHE A 634 -44.01 25.08 16.39
CA PHE A 634 -44.42 26.25 15.61
C PHE A 634 -45.86 26.70 15.91
N ASP A 635 -46.58 26.05 16.82
CA ASP A 635 -47.96 26.42 17.17
C ASP A 635 -47.98 27.33 18.42
N PRO A 636 -48.17 28.65 18.27
CA PRO A 636 -48.19 29.59 19.39
C PRO A 636 -49.45 29.47 20.27
N SER A 637 -50.46 28.69 19.85
CA SER A 637 -51.72 28.51 20.57
C SER A 637 -51.73 27.28 21.49
N ARG A 638 -50.63 26.50 21.49
CA ARG A 638 -50.51 25.29 22.28
C ARG A 638 -50.51 25.58 23.79
N ASN A 639 -51.13 24.69 24.56
CA ASN A 639 -51.13 24.77 26.02
C ASN A 639 -49.70 24.55 26.57
N PRO A 640 -49.12 25.50 27.34
CA PRO A 640 -47.80 25.35 27.96
C PRO A 640 -47.69 24.18 28.94
N ASP A 641 -48.81 23.66 29.45
CA ASP A 641 -48.85 22.54 30.40
C ASP A 641 -48.71 21.16 29.72
N GLU A 642 -48.66 21.11 28.37
CA GLU A 642 -48.42 19.88 27.62
C GLU A 642 -46.91 19.55 27.51
N PRO A 643 -46.54 18.26 27.32
CA PRO A 643 -45.15 17.85 27.16
C PRO A 643 -44.44 18.61 26.02
N MET A 644 -43.36 19.35 26.35
CA MET A 644 -42.64 20.21 25.38
C MET A 644 -41.24 19.70 24.98
N PHE A 645 -40.61 18.86 25.81
CA PHE A 645 -39.22 18.45 25.65
C PHE A 645 -39.06 17.01 25.13
N TYR A 646 -37.92 16.75 24.48
CA TYR A 646 -37.56 15.47 23.88
C TYR A 646 -36.50 14.73 24.71
N ALA A 647 -36.44 13.41 24.54
CA ALA A 647 -35.42 12.58 25.17
C ALA A 647 -34.03 12.77 24.54
N ASN A 648 -33.96 12.84 23.21
CA ASN A 648 -32.70 12.67 22.48
C ASN A 648 -32.18 13.93 21.77
N HIS A 649 -32.98 14.99 21.63
CA HIS A 649 -32.59 16.23 20.95
C HIS A 649 -33.14 17.48 21.64
N LEU A 650 -32.49 18.63 21.47
CA LEU A 650 -32.91 19.87 22.15
C LEU A 650 -34.18 20.49 21.56
N GLY A 651 -34.44 20.32 20.26
CA GLY A 651 -35.48 21.07 19.54
C GLY A 651 -35.32 22.59 19.66
N LEU A 652 -36.37 23.37 19.35
CA LEU A 652 -36.32 24.83 19.47
C LEU A 652 -36.33 25.27 20.92
N LEU A 653 -37.23 24.71 21.72
CA LEU A 653 -37.44 25.13 23.11
C LEU A 653 -36.23 24.78 23.99
N GLY A 654 -35.72 23.55 23.90
CA GLY A 654 -34.53 23.15 24.66
C GLY A 654 -33.29 23.94 24.24
N THR A 655 -33.13 24.23 22.95
CA THR A 655 -32.03 25.09 22.46
C THR A 655 -32.16 26.51 23.03
N ALA A 656 -33.36 27.10 23.00
CA ALA A 656 -33.60 28.42 23.58
C ALA A 656 -33.32 28.45 25.09
N THR A 657 -33.76 27.43 25.84
CA THR A 657 -33.49 27.30 27.28
C THR A 657 -32.00 27.19 27.56
N MET A 658 -31.26 26.36 26.82
CA MET A 658 -29.80 26.25 26.98
C MET A 658 -29.09 27.59 26.72
N ILE A 659 -29.47 28.32 25.66
CA ILE A 659 -28.89 29.64 25.38
C ILE A 659 -29.24 30.65 26.48
N HIS A 660 -30.47 30.62 27.01
CA HIS A 660 -30.90 31.49 28.09
C HIS A 660 -30.10 31.26 29.38
N GLU A 661 -30.00 29.99 29.81
CA GLU A 661 -29.42 29.60 31.09
C GLU A 661 -27.89 29.69 31.08
N LEU A 662 -27.25 29.28 29.97
CA LEU A 662 -25.79 29.37 29.83
C LEU A 662 -25.30 30.79 29.54
N ASP A 663 -26.14 31.66 28.97
CA ASP A 663 -25.80 33.04 28.58
C ASP A 663 -24.49 33.18 27.79
N PRO A 664 -24.34 32.51 26.63
CA PRO A 664 -23.11 32.49 25.85
C PRO A 664 -22.82 33.84 25.17
N ALA A 665 -21.53 34.14 24.96
CA ALA A 665 -21.15 35.37 24.26
C ALA A 665 -21.51 35.33 22.75
N SER A 666 -21.41 34.16 22.12
CA SER A 666 -21.84 33.88 20.74
C SER A 666 -22.38 32.45 20.65
N THR A 667 -23.35 32.23 19.77
CA THR A 667 -23.93 30.90 19.52
C THR A 667 -23.91 30.56 18.04
N ILE A 668 -23.43 29.36 17.70
CA ILE A 668 -23.57 28.75 16.37
C ILE A 668 -24.51 27.58 16.51
N VAL A 669 -25.76 27.74 16.08
CA VAL A 669 -26.75 26.67 16.09
C VAL A 669 -26.42 25.71 14.97
N SER A 670 -26.05 24.48 15.29
CA SER A 670 -25.55 23.50 14.31
C SER A 670 -26.43 22.25 14.27
N GLU A 671 -26.14 21.36 13.31
CA GLU A 671 -26.86 20.09 13.10
C GLU A 671 -28.36 20.26 12.80
N PHE A 672 -28.67 21.16 11.86
CA PHE A 672 -30.01 21.23 11.32
C PHE A 672 -30.36 19.91 10.62
N GLY A 673 -31.49 19.32 11.00
CA GLY A 673 -32.14 18.30 10.19
C GLY A 673 -32.39 18.82 8.78
N SER A 674 -32.21 17.97 7.78
CA SER A 674 -32.42 18.30 6.34
C SER A 674 -33.72 19.05 6.04
N GLU A 675 -34.79 18.73 6.76
CA GLU A 675 -36.12 19.31 6.62
C GLU A 675 -36.15 20.80 6.99
N LEU A 676 -35.11 21.28 7.68
CA LEU A 676 -34.98 22.66 8.15
C LEU A 676 -34.01 23.48 7.30
N LYS A 677 -33.46 22.92 6.22
CA LYS A 677 -32.43 23.55 5.38
C LYS A 677 -32.77 24.99 4.98
N ASP A 678 -34.01 25.25 4.58
CA ASP A 678 -34.48 26.56 4.13
C ASP A 678 -34.92 27.48 5.29
N LEU A 679 -35.10 26.92 6.49
CA LEU A 679 -35.57 27.62 7.68
C LEU A 679 -34.45 28.03 8.65
N ARG A 680 -33.21 27.57 8.45
CA ARG A 680 -32.08 27.77 9.38
C ARG A 680 -31.86 29.23 9.80
N MET A 681 -31.90 30.14 8.83
CA MET A 681 -31.74 31.58 9.07
C MET A 681 -32.89 32.11 9.95
N GLN A 682 -34.11 31.71 9.63
CA GLN A 682 -35.32 32.12 10.34
C GLN A 682 -35.33 31.55 11.76
N ILE A 683 -34.90 30.30 11.95
CA ILE A 683 -34.76 29.67 13.27
C ILE A 683 -33.77 30.44 14.15
N ALA A 684 -32.57 30.74 13.64
CA ALA A 684 -31.59 31.52 14.39
C ALA A 684 -32.13 32.92 14.76
N GLU A 685 -32.88 33.53 13.84
CA GLU A 685 -33.56 34.80 14.07
C GLU A 685 -34.66 34.70 15.13
N PHE A 686 -35.52 33.68 15.07
CA PHE A 686 -36.60 33.45 16.04
C PHE A 686 -36.06 33.21 17.44
N LEU A 687 -35.01 32.41 17.58
CA LEU A 687 -34.33 32.20 18.86
C LEU A 687 -33.80 33.53 19.42
N ALA A 688 -33.13 34.33 18.58
CA ALA A 688 -32.55 35.59 18.99
C ALA A 688 -33.62 36.62 19.44
N LEU A 689 -34.72 36.74 18.68
CA LEU A 689 -35.83 37.64 18.98
C LEU A 689 -36.63 37.18 20.21
N GLY A 690 -36.91 35.88 20.32
CA GLY A 690 -37.63 35.30 21.45
C GLY A 690 -36.90 35.54 22.77
N LEU A 691 -35.59 35.28 22.81
CA LEU A 691 -34.76 35.51 23.98
C LEU A 691 -34.60 37.00 24.33
N GLN A 692 -34.50 37.87 23.32
CA GLN A 692 -34.46 39.32 23.54
C GLN A 692 -35.73 39.82 24.24
N ARG A 693 -36.91 39.37 23.77
CA ARG A 693 -38.20 39.72 24.38
C ARG A 693 -38.31 39.23 25.81
N MET A 694 -37.89 37.99 26.08
CA MET A 694 -37.95 37.39 27.42
C MET A 694 -37.06 38.12 28.43
N GLN A 695 -35.86 38.56 28.02
CA GLN A 695 -34.91 39.24 28.90
C GLN A 695 -35.23 40.73 29.12
N GLY A 696 -36.19 41.31 28.38
CA GLY A 696 -36.49 42.74 28.43
C GLY A 696 -35.28 43.63 28.05
N SER A 697 -34.34 43.08 27.29
CA SER A 697 -33.07 43.73 26.91
C SER A 697 -33.19 44.40 25.54
N GLU A 698 -32.64 45.61 25.39
CA GLU A 698 -32.48 46.22 24.07
C GLU A 698 -31.47 45.46 23.19
N ASN A 699 -30.54 44.72 23.80
CA ASN A 699 -29.50 43.97 23.10
C ASN A 699 -29.97 42.56 22.71
N ARG A 700 -29.94 42.26 21.40
CA ARG A 700 -30.21 40.95 20.80
C ARG A 700 -29.05 39.98 21.05
N LYS A 701 -29.34 38.71 21.36
CA LYS A 701 -28.31 37.66 21.46
C LYS A 701 -27.70 37.37 20.08
N PHE A 702 -26.39 37.15 20.03
CA PHE A 702 -25.68 36.84 18.78
C PHE A 702 -25.75 35.34 18.49
N ILE A 703 -26.71 34.96 17.65
CA ILE A 703 -26.98 33.58 17.24
C ILE A 703 -26.89 33.49 15.72
N ILE A 704 -26.01 32.65 15.18
CA ILE A 704 -25.89 32.34 13.74
C ILE A 704 -26.21 30.86 13.47
N PRO A 705 -26.77 30.52 12.30
CA PRO A 705 -26.86 29.13 11.88
C PRO A 705 -25.48 28.60 11.44
N GLY A 706 -25.18 27.35 11.77
CA GLY A 706 -24.00 26.60 11.38
C GLY A 706 -23.97 26.23 9.90
N ASP A 707 -22.78 26.27 9.31
CA ASP A 707 -22.50 25.86 7.92
C ASP A 707 -20.99 25.75 7.69
N THR A 708 -20.60 25.08 6.60
CA THR A 708 -19.22 24.78 6.18
C THR A 708 -18.31 25.98 5.97
N SER A 709 -18.85 27.20 5.92
CA SER A 709 -18.08 28.43 5.73
C SER A 709 -17.65 29.11 7.03
N ILE A 710 -18.15 28.71 8.20
CA ILE A 710 -17.89 29.47 9.44
C ILE A 710 -16.49 29.19 9.97
N VAL A 711 -15.72 30.26 10.17
CA VAL A 711 -14.44 30.24 10.88
C VAL A 711 -14.48 31.22 12.04
N TYR A 712 -14.30 30.72 13.25
CA TYR A 712 -14.28 31.51 14.49
C TYR A 712 -12.88 31.54 15.09
N ASN A 713 -12.36 32.72 15.39
CA ASN A 713 -11.09 32.90 16.10
C ASN A 713 -11.33 32.89 17.61
N ILE A 714 -10.81 31.85 18.26
CA ILE A 714 -11.01 31.58 19.69
C ILE A 714 -10.39 32.68 20.54
N GLU A 715 -9.22 33.18 20.15
CA GLU A 715 -8.46 34.13 20.95
C GLU A 715 -9.15 35.50 20.97
N THR A 716 -9.54 35.98 19.77
CA THR A 716 -10.13 37.31 19.58
C THR A 716 -11.64 37.35 19.70
N SER A 717 -12.32 36.20 19.71
CA SER A 717 -13.79 36.08 19.66
C SER A 717 -14.40 36.73 18.42
N GLN A 718 -13.71 36.60 17.28
CA GLN A 718 -14.10 37.19 16.00
C GLN A 718 -14.44 36.11 14.98
N PHE A 719 -15.29 36.43 14.02
CA PHE A 719 -15.63 35.54 12.91
C PHE A 719 -14.98 36.02 11.61
N LEU A 720 -14.55 35.08 10.78
CA LEU A 720 -14.06 35.40 9.45
C LEU A 720 -15.23 35.78 8.55
N ARG A 721 -15.12 36.93 7.91
CA ARG A 721 -15.96 37.33 6.80
C ARG A 721 -15.26 37.02 5.49
N HIS A 722 -15.96 36.32 4.60
CA HIS A 722 -15.39 35.89 3.32
C HIS A 722 -15.36 36.99 2.26
N ASP A 723 -16.17 38.05 2.40
CA ASP A 723 -16.22 39.13 1.41
C ASP A 723 -14.92 39.97 1.38
N ASP A 724 -14.22 40.07 2.50
CA ASP A 724 -12.98 40.84 2.65
C ASP A 724 -11.84 40.04 3.29
N CYS A 725 -12.05 38.72 3.50
CA CYS A 725 -11.07 37.83 4.12
C CYS A 725 -10.54 38.35 5.48
N ALA A 726 -11.37 39.01 6.29
CA ALA A 726 -10.95 39.59 7.58
C ALA A 726 -11.77 39.06 8.77
N PHE A 727 -11.18 39.12 9.98
CA PHE A 727 -11.85 38.75 11.22
C PHE A 727 -12.58 39.95 11.82
N HIS A 728 -13.87 39.79 12.08
CA HIS A 728 -14.77 40.83 12.60
C HIS A 728 -15.41 40.44 13.93
N SER A 729 -15.68 41.43 14.78
CA SER A 729 -16.43 41.21 16.02
C SER A 729 -17.91 40.92 15.72
N LYS A 730 -18.60 40.33 16.69
CA LYS A 730 -20.04 40.06 16.58
C LYS A 730 -20.88 41.33 16.42
N GLU A 731 -20.45 42.45 17.02
CA GLU A 731 -21.09 43.75 16.90
C GLU A 731 -20.94 44.32 15.48
N GLU A 732 -19.76 44.20 14.88
CA GLU A 732 -19.50 44.62 13.49
C GLU A 732 -20.33 43.82 12.49
N ILE A 733 -20.54 42.53 12.76
CA ILE A 733 -21.36 41.64 11.93
C ILE A 733 -22.85 41.97 12.10
N ALA A 734 -23.31 42.22 13.32
CA ALA A 734 -24.71 42.56 13.61
C ALA A 734 -25.10 43.93 13.03
N ALA A 735 -24.20 44.91 13.04
CA ALA A 735 -24.47 46.28 12.56
C ALA A 735 -24.66 46.39 11.04
N LYS A 736 -24.27 45.36 10.26
CA LYS A 736 -24.33 45.35 8.79
C LYS A 736 -25.53 44.56 8.24
N GLU A 737 -26.54 44.24 9.07
CA GLU A 737 -27.81 43.65 8.63
C GLU A 737 -28.54 44.60 7.65
N VAL A 738 -28.76 44.17 6.41
CA VAL A 738 -29.53 44.91 5.40
C VAL A 738 -30.74 44.05 5.03
N GLU A 739 -31.95 44.63 5.09
CA GLU A 739 -33.22 43.96 4.73
C GLU A 739 -33.45 42.60 5.44
N GLY A 740 -33.03 42.46 6.69
CA GLY A 740 -33.18 41.20 7.45
C GLY A 740 -32.26 40.06 7.00
N LYS A 741 -31.34 40.31 6.05
CA LYS A 741 -30.30 39.37 5.64
C LYS A 741 -28.97 39.78 6.29
N ARG A 742 -28.31 38.86 7.01
CA ARG A 742 -26.96 39.07 7.55
C ARG A 742 -25.94 39.07 6.41
N ILE A 743 -25.63 40.25 5.89
CA ILE A 743 -24.58 40.45 4.90
C ILE A 743 -23.23 40.23 5.58
N GLY A 744 -22.53 39.14 5.24
CA GLY A 744 -21.11 38.96 5.61
C GLY A 744 -20.73 37.67 6.36
N LEU A 745 -21.63 36.72 6.54
CA LEU A 745 -21.25 35.33 6.88
C LEU A 745 -21.90 34.31 5.92
N PHE A 746 -23.04 34.70 5.33
CA PHE A 746 -23.93 33.89 4.52
C PHE A 746 -24.51 34.74 3.38
N GLN A 747 -24.25 34.38 2.12
CA GLN A 747 -24.96 34.98 0.98
C GLN A 747 -26.12 34.04 0.57
N PRO A 748 -27.39 34.45 0.74
CA PRO A 748 -28.55 33.61 0.45
C PRO A 748 -28.84 33.41 -1.05
N ASP A 749 -28.35 34.30 -1.92
CA ASP A 749 -28.56 34.25 -3.38
C ASP A 749 -27.27 33.98 -4.17
N ALA A 750 -26.15 33.73 -3.48
CA ALA A 750 -25.06 33.00 -4.11
C ALA A 750 -25.60 31.61 -4.44
N LEU A 751 -25.21 31.03 -5.59
CA LEU A 751 -25.45 29.62 -5.93
C LEU A 751 -24.81 28.74 -4.84
N SER A 752 -25.45 28.64 -3.67
CA SER A 752 -24.93 28.09 -2.41
C SER A 752 -25.02 26.57 -2.35
N PHE A 753 -25.39 25.94 -3.47
CA PHE A 753 -25.02 24.57 -3.76
C PHE A 753 -23.56 24.43 -4.20
N SER A 754 -22.91 25.52 -4.60
CA SER A 754 -21.52 25.52 -5.03
C SER A 754 -20.63 26.15 -3.96
N LEU A 755 -19.47 25.53 -3.78
CA LEU A 755 -18.40 25.95 -2.90
C LEU A 755 -17.75 27.28 -3.31
N GLU A 756 -18.29 28.01 -4.29
CA GLU A 756 -17.52 28.94 -5.09
C GLU A 756 -16.86 30.11 -4.34
N PRO A 757 -17.36 30.74 -3.26
CA PRO A 757 -16.59 31.81 -2.62
C PRO A 757 -15.30 31.31 -1.93
N LEU A 758 -15.40 30.16 -1.26
CA LEU A 758 -14.25 29.51 -0.64
C LEU A 758 -13.40 28.81 -1.71
N ASP A 759 -14.03 28.08 -2.63
CA ASP A 759 -13.39 27.37 -3.75
C ASP A 759 -12.71 28.35 -4.71
N TYR A 760 -13.17 29.60 -4.87
CA TYR A 760 -12.52 30.65 -5.64
C TYR A 760 -11.22 31.11 -4.96
N THR A 761 -11.31 31.44 -3.67
CA THR A 761 -10.14 31.80 -2.83
C THR A 761 -9.11 30.64 -2.76
N LEU A 762 -9.59 29.40 -2.81
CA LEU A 762 -8.76 28.18 -2.76
C LEU A 762 -8.26 27.72 -4.15
N ARG A 763 -9.01 27.94 -5.25
CA ARG A 763 -8.60 27.70 -6.64
C ARG A 763 -7.39 28.56 -6.99
N HIS A 764 -7.37 29.81 -6.53
CA HIS A 764 -6.21 30.69 -6.58
C HIS A 764 -4.98 30.05 -5.90
N TYR A 765 -5.13 29.55 -4.66
CA TYR A 765 -4.06 28.87 -3.92
C TYR A 765 -3.65 27.50 -4.50
N ARG A 766 -4.47 26.89 -5.36
CA ARG A 766 -4.18 25.62 -6.06
C ARG A 766 -3.59 25.84 -7.47
N GLY A 767 -3.43 27.08 -7.92
CA GLY A 767 -2.91 27.42 -9.25
C GLY A 767 -3.90 27.17 -10.40
N GLU A 768 -5.20 27.05 -10.09
CA GLU A 768 -6.26 26.86 -11.08
C GLU A 768 -6.78 28.25 -11.45
N GLN A 769 -6.43 28.76 -12.65
CA GLN A 769 -6.74 30.14 -13.08
C GLN A 769 -8.24 30.48 -13.01
N PRO A 770 -8.63 31.55 -12.28
CA PRO A 770 -9.85 32.28 -12.56
C PRO A 770 -9.52 33.74 -12.93
N ASP A 771 -10.09 34.22 -14.03
CA ASP A 771 -10.10 35.63 -14.38
C ASP A 771 -10.97 36.41 -13.36
N ALA A 772 -10.38 36.91 -12.25
CA ALA A 772 -10.66 38.20 -11.59
C ALA A 772 -10.20 38.32 -10.10
N ASP A 773 -9.77 39.55 -9.76
CA ASP A 773 -9.33 40.19 -8.50
C ASP A 773 -8.21 39.56 -7.63
N PRO A 774 -7.00 40.18 -7.51
CA PRO A 774 -5.77 39.50 -7.04
C PRO A 774 -5.54 39.41 -5.51
N CYS A 775 -6.53 39.66 -4.63
CA CYS A 775 -6.20 40.08 -3.26
C CYS A 775 -6.96 39.45 -2.07
N CYS A 776 -7.54 38.24 -2.15
CA CYS A 776 -8.09 37.56 -0.94
C CYS A 776 -7.09 36.54 -0.37
N ARG A 777 -6.20 37.00 0.52
CA ARG A 777 -5.34 36.12 1.34
C ARG A 777 -6.08 35.76 2.63
N LEU A 778 -6.36 34.48 2.84
CA LEU A 778 -6.98 34.02 4.08
C LEU A 778 -6.03 34.27 5.28
N PRO A 779 -6.49 34.98 6.33
CA PRO A 779 -5.61 35.53 7.37
C PRO A 779 -4.98 34.45 8.26
N TYR A 780 -5.43 33.20 8.15
CA TYR A 780 -4.98 32.04 8.90
C TYR A 780 -4.00 31.13 8.16
N PHE A 781 -3.73 31.35 6.87
CA PHE A 781 -2.68 30.64 6.15
C PHE A 781 -1.35 31.39 6.24
N LYS A 782 -0.24 30.65 6.14
CA LYS A 782 1.08 31.28 6.01
C LYS A 782 1.11 32.13 4.74
N ASP A 783 1.83 33.25 4.81
CA ASP A 783 2.20 34.01 3.63
C ASP A 783 3.26 33.19 2.88
N GLU A 784 2.81 32.29 2.00
CA GLU A 784 3.65 31.56 1.05
C GLU A 784 3.48 32.13 -0.35
#